data_AF-A0AAU9UR31-F1
#
_entry.id   AF-A0AAU9UR31-F1
#
_cell.length_a   1.000
_cell.length_b   1.000
_cell.length_c   1.000
_cell.angle_alpha   90.00
_cell.angle_beta   90.00
_cell.angle_gamma   90.00
#
_symmetry.space_group_name_H-M   'P 1'
#
loop_
_entity.id
_entity.type
_entity.pdbx_description
1 polymer ?
#
loop_
_entity_poly.entity_id
_entity_poly.type
_entity_poly.pdbx_seq_one_letter_code
_entity_poly.pdbx_strand_id
1 'polypeptide(L)'
;MDIYLQTANPIVEQVLKGYNGTIFAYGQTGTGKTYTMAGSNSAPELRGIIPNSFAHIFSHIAMAKDDEKFLVCVTYLEIYNEEVRDLLGNNPHQSLEVKERPDIGVFVKDLTGYVVHNADELEKIMAVGNKNRHIGATAMNIESSRSHAIFSITVENSKRGADGKMHVKMGKLHLVDLAGSERQSKTQATGTRLKEATKINQSLSVLGNVISALVDGKSTHIPYRNSKLTRLLQDSLGGNSKTVMIATIGPADSNYVETISTLRYANRAKNIENKTHVNSEPGDALLTRFQQEIDQLKKQLEENTNEIEEEEEIEVSEEELSDETLTDPELDILDPEEKKMRRKMRREEKEKINREKAHQARKVLEEKKAELQRTKKQQEELKEKLQRLESKVLVGGENLLDKAEAQRRLLEHAARELELRELNERRLREDLLKKETSSMNEVCGVCWAQAQDLSLRVTEGQQERLQQIVLPNIRRAADTARHCVFQECTEAERNLVPEETRREVLIRYQYFIPRGARICSLHREEANYENLYTAEYSLNNFTSAHIEDIIFILMEGLQNISYENIQNYPDNQVDYFIGLSKQQHAQILEATPRLRNMNRGSFALTVLLCKLRTGDSGDRLSCLFQVPRRTLETLMSVARNILLMDFVPQYLGFSHLRREQVAARNSYIADHIFSEPDAPAAQKPAITIADATYIYTQKSSNYLFQKDTYSLHKHRNLLKPFILCASDGYIIDVRGPYSATTNDATIMNDLLNETEFNDFYKENDVFILDRGFRDCMDSLHEKGYIGHMPESKEDGKSQLSTLEANKSRCVTINRWIVEAVNGRFKRDFKIFRHEYFNCGCRHLMTDFKIAAALLNAFTPPFADNIHA
;
A
#
# COMPACT_ATOMS: atom_id res chain seq x y z
N MET A 1 -4.61 12.24 16.63
CA MET A 1 -4.57 11.79 18.04
C MET A 1 -4.99 10.33 18.22
N ASP A 2 -6.17 9.92 17.76
CA ASP A 2 -6.74 8.56 18.01
C ASP A 2 -5.81 7.41 17.61
N ILE A 3 -5.17 7.50 16.43
CA ILE A 3 -4.19 6.51 15.96
C ILE A 3 -3.05 6.34 16.98
N TYR A 4 -2.56 7.44 17.56
CA TYR A 4 -1.49 7.40 18.55
C TYR A 4 -1.92 6.64 19.81
N LEU A 5 -3.10 6.97 20.36
CA LEU A 5 -3.65 6.36 21.57
C LEU A 5 -3.85 4.84 21.40
N GLN A 6 -4.40 4.41 20.26
CA GLN A 6 -4.72 3.00 20.03
C GLN A 6 -3.49 2.15 19.66
N THR A 7 -2.47 2.75 19.03
CA THR A 7 -1.37 1.97 18.42
C THR A 7 0.00 2.26 19.03
N ALA A 8 0.40 3.53 19.09
CA ALA A 8 1.76 3.91 19.47
C ALA A 8 1.94 4.03 20.99
N ASN A 9 0.92 4.53 21.70
CA ASN A 9 0.96 4.71 23.15
C ASN A 9 1.33 3.39 23.87
N PRO A 10 0.66 2.24 23.63
CA PRO A 10 1.01 0.99 24.28
C PRO A 10 2.45 0.54 23.99
N ILE A 11 3.03 0.90 22.86
CA ILE A 11 4.43 0.55 22.52
C ILE A 11 5.39 1.45 23.29
N VAL A 12 5.14 2.76 23.32
CA VAL A 12 5.97 3.72 24.06
C VAL A 12 6.01 3.39 25.55
N GLU A 13 4.88 3.02 26.15
CA GLU A 13 4.84 2.57 27.56
C GLU A 13 5.72 1.35 27.82
N GLN A 14 5.79 0.43 26.88
CA GLN A 14 6.59 -0.79 27.02
C GLN A 14 8.07 -0.50 26.82
N VAL A 15 8.41 0.45 25.93
CA VAL A 15 9.78 0.94 25.78
C VAL A 15 10.27 1.56 27.09
N LEU A 16 9.46 2.38 27.74
CA LEU A 16 9.79 2.97 29.05
C LEU A 16 9.98 1.91 30.15
N LYS A 17 9.39 0.71 29.99
CA LYS A 17 9.57 -0.46 30.88
C LYS A 17 10.79 -1.33 30.53
N GLY A 18 11.55 -0.98 29.48
CA GLY A 18 12.75 -1.70 29.04
C GLY A 18 12.53 -2.74 27.93
N TYR A 19 11.38 -2.73 27.26
CA TYR A 19 11.20 -3.52 26.03
C TYR A 19 11.74 -2.77 24.81
N ASN A 20 12.11 -3.50 23.76
CA ASN A 20 12.25 -2.89 22.44
C ASN A 20 10.86 -2.71 21.81
N GLY A 21 10.70 -1.64 21.03
CA GLY A 21 9.48 -1.33 20.31
C GLY A 21 9.79 -0.84 18.90
N THR A 22 8.97 -1.23 17.94
CA THR A 22 9.09 -0.77 16.55
C THR A 22 7.72 -0.36 16.02
N ILE A 23 7.62 0.85 15.49
CA ILE A 23 6.42 1.34 14.82
C ILE A 23 6.82 1.75 13.41
N PHE A 24 6.22 1.11 12.41
CA PHE A 24 6.52 1.42 11.02
C PHE A 24 5.26 1.61 10.18
N ALA A 25 5.28 2.62 9.32
CA ALA A 25 4.22 2.85 8.35
C ALA A 25 4.57 2.22 7.00
N TYR A 26 3.63 1.49 6.40
CA TYR A 26 3.78 0.80 5.12
C TYR A 26 2.60 1.11 4.20
N GLY A 27 2.86 1.25 2.90
CA GLY A 27 1.84 1.56 1.90
C GLY A 27 2.40 2.33 0.70
N GLN A 28 1.57 2.54 -0.31
CA GLN A 28 1.95 3.27 -1.52
C GLN A 28 2.28 4.75 -1.23
N THR A 29 3.09 5.39 -2.07
CA THR A 29 3.30 6.85 -2.02
C THR A 29 1.96 7.61 -2.09
N GLY A 30 1.78 8.59 -1.21
CA GLY A 30 0.55 9.39 -1.14
C GLY A 30 -0.61 8.78 -0.33
N THR A 31 -0.47 7.58 0.25
CA THR A 31 -1.52 6.97 1.10
C THR A 31 -1.50 7.41 2.56
N GLY A 32 -0.51 8.23 2.95
CA GLY A 32 -0.47 8.85 4.28
C GLY A 32 0.61 8.35 5.24
N LYS A 33 1.62 7.58 4.81
CA LYS A 33 2.72 7.11 5.69
C LYS A 33 3.35 8.23 6.53
N THR A 34 3.93 9.23 5.87
CA THR A 34 4.58 10.38 6.53
C THR A 34 3.58 11.23 7.31
N TYR A 35 2.33 11.35 6.85
CA TYR A 35 1.28 12.04 7.60
C TYR A 35 0.95 11.32 8.91
N THR A 36 0.91 9.99 8.92
CA THR A 36 0.70 9.23 10.16
C THR A 36 1.90 9.31 11.09
N MET A 37 3.12 9.21 10.55
CA MET A 37 4.35 9.21 11.36
C MET A 37 4.70 10.61 11.89
N ALA A 38 4.76 11.63 11.04
CA ALA A 38 5.13 12.99 11.43
C ALA A 38 3.90 13.89 11.70
N GLY A 39 2.87 13.80 10.85
CA GLY A 39 1.68 14.64 10.93
C GLY A 39 1.92 16.09 10.52
N SER A 40 1.06 16.98 11.00
CA SER A 40 1.17 18.43 10.80
C SER A 40 1.40 19.14 12.13
N ASN A 41 2.30 20.13 12.12
CA ASN A 41 2.54 21.01 13.28
C ASN A 41 1.53 22.17 13.37
N SER A 42 0.59 22.29 12.42
CA SER A 42 -0.40 23.37 12.39
C SER A 42 -1.37 23.36 13.57
N ALA A 43 -1.63 22.18 14.15
CA ALA A 43 -2.48 22.02 15.33
C ALA A 43 -1.99 20.81 16.16
N PRO A 44 -2.11 20.84 17.50
CA PRO A 44 -1.72 19.71 18.37
C PRO A 44 -2.39 18.39 17.99
N GLU A 45 -3.64 18.45 17.54
CA GLU A 45 -4.49 17.30 17.19
C GLU A 45 -4.01 16.54 15.94
N LEU A 46 -3.33 17.26 15.04
CA LEU A 46 -2.82 16.79 13.75
C LEU A 46 -1.38 16.28 13.84
N ARG A 47 -0.75 16.36 15.02
CA ARG A 47 0.58 15.79 15.26
C ARG A 47 0.55 14.27 15.08
N GLY A 48 1.55 13.74 14.39
CA GLY A 48 1.68 12.30 14.10
C GLY A 48 2.24 11.50 15.27
N ILE A 49 2.62 10.26 15.01
CA ILE A 49 3.13 9.33 16.03
C ILE A 49 4.45 9.78 16.64
N ILE A 50 5.37 10.32 15.83
CA ILE A 50 6.72 10.70 16.25
C ILE A 50 6.68 11.83 17.28
N PRO A 51 6.12 13.03 16.98
CA PRO A 51 6.09 14.12 17.96
C PRO A 51 5.30 13.77 19.23
N ASN A 52 4.22 12.97 19.11
CA ASN A 52 3.48 12.51 20.29
C ASN A 52 4.28 11.51 21.13
N SER A 53 5.09 10.63 20.50
CA SER A 53 6.03 9.75 21.21
C SER A 53 7.08 10.53 21.97
N PHE A 54 7.66 11.57 21.37
CA PHE A 54 8.67 12.41 22.02
C PHE A 54 8.14 13.02 23.30
N ALA A 55 6.97 13.64 23.22
CA ALA A 55 6.35 14.29 24.36
C ALA A 55 5.90 13.28 25.43
N HIS A 56 5.39 12.12 25.04
CA HIS A 56 5.03 11.06 26.00
C HIS A 56 6.26 10.56 26.78
N ILE A 57 7.38 10.26 26.10
CA ILE A 57 8.61 9.81 26.76
C ILE A 57 9.06 10.83 27.82
N PHE A 58 9.15 12.11 27.45
CA PHE A 58 9.62 13.13 28.38
C PHE A 58 8.59 13.50 29.45
N SER A 59 7.29 13.36 29.18
CA SER A 59 6.25 13.50 30.22
C SER A 59 6.38 12.39 31.26
N HIS A 60 6.70 11.17 30.85
CA HIS A 60 6.95 10.06 31.78
C HIS A 60 8.20 10.32 32.64
N ILE A 61 9.30 10.76 32.02
CA ILE A 61 10.55 11.09 32.73
C ILE A 61 10.33 12.23 33.73
N ALA A 62 9.57 13.27 33.36
CA ALA A 62 9.29 14.40 34.24
C ALA A 62 8.46 14.02 35.48
N MET A 63 7.67 12.95 35.40
CA MET A 63 6.84 12.44 36.50
C MET A 63 7.51 11.30 37.29
N ALA A 64 8.71 10.87 36.89
CA ALA A 64 9.42 9.82 37.58
C ALA A 64 9.88 10.29 38.96
N LYS A 65 10.01 9.35 39.89
CA LYS A 65 10.47 9.61 41.25
C LYS A 65 11.98 9.93 41.25
N ASP A 66 12.45 10.62 42.28
CA ASP A 66 13.87 11.01 42.42
C ASP A 66 14.86 9.82 42.43
N ASP A 67 14.38 8.61 42.74
CA ASP A 67 15.17 7.37 42.74
C ASP A 67 15.24 6.68 41.36
N GLU A 68 14.57 7.23 40.34
CA GLU A 68 14.64 6.78 38.95
C GLU A 68 15.39 7.80 38.08
N LYS A 69 16.43 7.32 37.39
CA LYS A 69 17.31 8.12 36.53
C LYS A 69 17.17 7.69 35.09
N PHE A 70 17.10 8.66 34.18
CA PHE A 70 16.93 8.39 32.76
C PHE A 70 18.06 8.96 31.90
N LEU A 71 18.46 8.20 30.89
CA LEU A 71 19.33 8.65 29.81
C LEU A 71 18.63 8.37 28.48
N VAL A 72 18.43 9.42 27.68
CA VAL A 72 17.77 9.32 26.37
C VAL A 72 18.77 9.64 25.28
N CYS A 73 19.00 8.68 24.40
CA CYS A 73 19.91 8.78 23.26
C CYS A 73 19.13 8.62 21.96
N VAL A 74 19.44 9.43 20.95
CA VAL A 74 18.81 9.35 19.64
C VAL A 74 19.78 9.19 18.50
N THR A 75 19.34 8.42 17.51
CA THR A 75 20.01 8.27 16.22
C THR A 75 18.99 8.44 15.10
N TYR A 76 19.42 8.97 13.96
CA TYR A 76 18.55 9.12 12.80
C TYR A 76 19.31 8.80 11.52
N LEU A 77 18.81 7.82 10.77
CA LEU A 77 19.45 7.37 9.54
C LEU A 77 18.45 7.26 8.40
N GLU A 78 19.00 7.31 7.19
CA GLU A 78 18.31 7.03 5.94
C GLU A 78 18.93 5.80 5.27
N ILE A 79 18.08 4.94 4.70
CA ILE A 79 18.49 3.87 3.80
C ILE A 79 17.99 4.23 2.41
N TYR A 80 18.94 4.46 1.51
CA TYR A 80 18.65 4.78 0.11
C TYR A 80 19.60 3.99 -0.78
N ASN A 81 19.07 3.30 -1.79
CA ASN A 81 19.87 2.52 -2.75
C ASN A 81 20.77 1.43 -2.09
N GLU A 82 20.32 0.84 -0.97
CA GLU A 82 21.09 -0.08 -0.10
C GLU A 82 22.34 0.54 0.57
N GLU A 83 22.45 1.87 0.56
CA GLU A 83 23.42 2.64 1.34
C GLU A 83 22.76 3.20 2.60
N VAL A 84 23.47 3.16 3.72
CA VAL A 84 23.01 3.72 5.00
C VAL A 84 23.69 5.06 5.19
N ARG A 85 22.92 6.12 5.44
CA ARG A 85 23.46 7.48 5.65
C ARG A 85 23.02 8.00 7.00
N ASP A 86 23.94 8.69 7.67
CA ASP A 86 23.66 9.37 8.92
C ASP A 86 23.02 10.73 8.65
N LEU A 87 21.79 10.92 9.11
CA LEU A 87 21.07 12.18 8.93
C LEU A 87 21.48 13.25 9.95
N LEU A 88 22.23 12.88 11.00
CA LEU A 88 22.70 13.78 12.05
C LEU A 88 24.22 13.99 12.04
N GLY A 89 24.92 13.31 11.13
CA GLY A 89 26.36 13.42 10.94
C GLY A 89 26.75 14.66 10.14
N ASN A 90 28.03 15.05 10.24
CA ASN A 90 28.59 16.20 9.54
C ASN A 90 28.73 15.97 8.02
N ASN A 91 28.74 14.71 7.57
CA ASN A 91 28.87 14.36 6.16
C ASN A 91 27.66 13.52 5.69
N PRO A 92 26.62 14.16 5.15
CA PRO A 92 25.40 13.47 4.71
C PRO A 92 25.60 12.57 3.47
N HIS A 93 26.77 12.60 2.82
CA HIS A 93 27.08 11.77 1.65
C HIS A 93 27.86 10.49 2.00
N GLN A 94 28.32 10.35 3.24
CA GLN A 94 29.07 9.17 3.67
C GLN A 94 28.13 7.98 3.90
N SER A 95 28.41 6.86 3.23
CA SER A 95 27.74 5.59 3.48
C SER A 95 28.37 4.89 4.69
N LEU A 96 27.53 4.39 5.61
CA LEU A 96 27.92 3.70 6.83
C LEU A 96 27.74 2.18 6.71
N GLU A 97 28.57 1.43 7.44
CA GLU A 97 28.55 -0.03 7.41
C GLU A 97 27.62 -0.63 8.49
N VAL A 98 26.80 -1.60 8.08
CA VAL A 98 25.98 -2.40 9.00
C VAL A 98 26.76 -3.63 9.47
N LYS A 99 27.08 -3.67 10.77
CA LYS A 99 27.81 -4.74 11.46
C LYS A 99 26.92 -5.47 12.45
N GLU A 100 27.40 -6.60 12.95
CA GLU A 100 26.70 -7.46 13.90
C GLU A 100 27.70 -7.91 14.95
N ARG A 101 27.31 -7.83 16.22
CA ARG A 101 28.07 -8.37 17.35
C ARG A 101 27.17 -9.24 18.24
N PRO A 102 27.69 -10.29 18.89
CA PRO A 102 26.89 -11.19 19.73
C PRO A 102 26.21 -10.50 20.93
N ASP A 103 26.83 -9.46 21.48
CA ASP A 103 26.38 -8.75 22.68
C ASP A 103 25.38 -7.62 22.39
N ILE A 104 25.51 -6.95 21.25
CA ILE A 104 24.71 -5.76 20.88
C ILE A 104 23.68 -6.07 19.79
N GLY A 105 23.87 -7.16 19.04
CA GLY A 105 23.08 -7.46 17.84
C GLY A 105 23.54 -6.66 16.62
N VAL A 106 22.60 -6.35 15.71
CA VAL A 106 22.88 -5.61 14.47
C VAL A 106 22.95 -4.11 14.75
N PHE A 107 24.04 -3.45 14.33
CA PHE A 107 24.24 -2.01 14.52
C PHE A 107 24.92 -1.36 13.31
N VAL A 108 24.82 -0.03 13.22
CA VAL A 108 25.51 0.76 12.20
C VAL A 108 26.78 1.33 12.80
N LYS A 109 27.92 0.99 12.22
CA LYS A 109 29.22 1.49 12.67
C LYS A 109 29.33 2.99 12.38
N ASP A 110 29.88 3.74 13.33
CA ASP A 110 30.14 5.18 13.22
C ASP A 110 28.86 6.05 13.06
N LEU A 111 27.68 5.52 13.42
CA LEU A 111 26.43 6.29 13.44
C LEU A 111 26.42 7.27 14.61
N THR A 112 26.13 8.54 14.32
CA THR A 112 26.11 9.60 15.33
C THR A 112 24.90 9.44 16.26
N GLY A 113 25.17 9.45 17.56
CA GLY A 113 24.16 9.46 18.61
C GLY A 113 24.21 10.75 19.43
N TYR A 114 23.04 11.34 19.68
CA TYR A 114 22.91 12.53 20.52
C TYR A 114 22.16 12.20 21.80
N VAL A 115 22.69 12.65 22.94
CA VAL A 115 21.96 12.64 24.20
C VAL A 115 21.03 13.86 24.21
N VAL A 116 19.78 13.65 24.60
CA VAL A 116 18.75 14.68 24.61
C VAL A 116 18.12 14.82 25.99
N HIS A 117 17.72 16.04 26.33
CA HIS A 117 17.24 16.38 27.67
C HIS A 117 15.77 16.77 27.74
N ASN A 118 15.12 17.03 26.60
CA ASN A 118 13.71 17.39 26.52
C ASN A 118 13.12 17.08 25.14
N ALA A 119 11.78 17.14 25.04
CA ALA A 119 11.07 16.90 23.79
C ALA A 119 11.39 17.95 22.70
N ASP A 120 11.65 19.20 23.08
CA ASP A 120 11.95 20.28 22.13
C ASP A 120 13.30 20.02 21.42
N GLU A 121 14.28 19.43 22.10
CA GLU A 121 15.55 18.98 21.50
C GLU A 121 15.36 17.83 20.51
N LEU A 122 14.48 16.86 20.82
CA LEU A 122 14.13 15.80 19.87
C LEU A 122 13.50 16.37 18.59
N GLU A 123 12.57 17.32 18.73
CA GLU A 123 11.94 17.99 17.57
C GLU A 123 12.98 18.74 16.73
N LYS A 124 13.93 19.45 17.37
CA LYS A 124 15.04 20.13 16.67
C LYS A 124 15.94 19.15 15.93
N ILE A 125 16.37 18.07 16.58
CA ILE A 125 17.22 17.04 15.97
C ILE A 125 16.50 16.39 14.77
N MET A 126 15.22 16.08 14.92
CA MET A 126 14.40 15.54 13.83
C MET A 126 14.30 16.53 12.66
N ALA A 127 14.11 17.82 12.94
CA ALA A 127 14.07 18.86 11.92
C ALA A 127 15.40 18.99 11.16
N VAL A 128 16.53 18.90 11.87
CA VAL A 128 17.87 18.87 11.25
C VAL A 128 18.01 17.65 10.33
N GLY A 129 17.64 16.45 10.81
CA GLY A 129 17.72 15.25 9.99
C GLY A 129 16.81 15.28 8.77
N ASN A 130 15.58 15.80 8.91
CA ASN A 130 14.66 15.99 7.78
C ASN A 130 15.20 16.99 6.75
N LYS A 131 15.81 18.09 7.20
CA LYS A 131 16.47 19.05 6.30
C LYS A 131 17.60 18.37 5.52
N ASN A 132 18.44 17.58 6.20
CA ASN A 132 19.54 16.84 5.56
C ASN A 132 19.01 15.81 4.55
N ARG A 133 17.92 15.12 4.89
CA ARG A 133 17.20 14.21 3.99
C ARG A 133 16.69 14.93 2.73
N HIS A 134 16.09 16.12 2.88
CA HIS A 134 15.61 16.95 1.77
C HIS A 134 16.74 17.48 0.88
N ILE A 135 17.86 17.93 1.47
CA ILE A 135 19.03 18.40 0.71
C ILE A 135 19.60 17.25 -0.13
N GLY A 136 19.76 16.06 0.47
CA GLY A 136 20.14 14.83 -0.25
C GLY A 136 19.20 14.52 -1.41
N ALA A 137 17.90 14.76 -1.22
CA ALA A 137 16.89 14.65 -2.27
C ALA A 137 17.11 15.61 -3.45
N THR A 138 17.27 16.90 -3.17
CA THR A 138 17.51 17.91 -4.23
C THR A 138 18.85 17.75 -4.94
N ALA A 139 19.93 17.40 -4.24
CA ALA A 139 21.27 17.27 -4.81
C ALA A 139 21.40 16.07 -5.78
N MET A 140 20.55 15.04 -5.62
CA MET A 140 20.59 13.81 -6.41
C MET A 140 19.31 13.55 -7.23
N ASN A 141 18.39 14.51 -7.32
CA ASN A 141 17.04 14.34 -7.91
C ASN A 141 16.25 13.16 -7.30
N ILE A 142 16.40 12.92 -6.00
CA ILE A 142 15.73 11.85 -5.25
C ILE A 142 14.47 12.42 -4.63
N GLU A 143 13.39 11.64 -4.66
CA GLU A 143 12.13 11.96 -3.98
C GLU A 143 12.10 11.24 -2.62
N SER A 144 11.61 11.87 -1.55
CA SER A 144 11.55 11.25 -0.20
C SER A 144 10.71 9.97 -0.15
N SER A 145 9.86 9.74 -1.15
CA SER A 145 9.11 8.50 -1.37
C SER A 145 9.99 7.28 -1.69
N ARG A 146 11.29 7.49 -1.95
CA ARG A 146 12.23 6.47 -2.44
C ARG A 146 13.28 6.03 -1.43
N SER A 147 13.24 6.55 -0.20
CA SER A 147 14.16 6.17 0.87
C SER A 147 13.40 5.78 2.13
N HIS A 148 14.02 4.91 2.93
CA HIS A 148 13.51 4.55 4.26
C HIS A 148 14.20 5.43 5.30
N ALA A 149 13.44 5.95 6.26
CA ALA A 149 13.99 6.69 7.38
C ALA A 149 13.72 5.93 8.68
N ILE A 150 14.75 5.77 9.52
CA ILE A 150 14.67 5.10 10.81
C ILE A 150 15.14 6.07 11.88
N PHE A 151 14.20 6.62 12.64
CA PHE A 151 14.48 7.42 13.82
C PHE A 151 14.45 6.49 15.04
N SER A 152 15.55 6.42 15.80
CA SER A 152 15.65 5.52 16.95
C SER A 152 15.85 6.32 18.23
N ILE A 153 15.10 5.95 19.27
CA ILE A 153 15.22 6.49 20.62
C ILE A 153 15.58 5.34 21.54
N THR A 154 16.74 5.43 22.18
CA THR A 154 17.13 4.52 23.25
C THR A 154 16.88 5.22 24.58
N VAL A 155 16.08 4.59 25.44
CA VAL A 155 15.78 5.06 26.79
C VAL A 155 16.39 4.07 27.77
N GLU A 156 17.37 4.53 28.52
CA GLU A 156 17.94 3.79 29.63
C GLU A 156 17.32 4.32 30.93
N ASN A 157 16.77 3.42 31.73
CA ASN A 157 16.22 3.70 33.06
C ASN A 157 17.08 2.96 34.09
N SER A 158 17.59 3.71 35.07
CA SER A 158 18.32 3.20 36.21
C SER A 158 17.50 3.44 37.48
N LYS A 159 17.16 2.37 38.19
CA LYS A 159 16.36 2.43 39.42
C LYS A 159 17.01 1.64 40.54
N ARG A 160 16.99 2.19 41.75
CA ARG A 160 17.45 1.46 42.95
C ARG A 160 16.39 0.45 43.39
N GLY A 161 16.76 -0.84 43.40
CA GLY A 161 15.90 -1.93 43.85
C GLY A 161 15.77 -1.97 45.38
N ALA A 162 14.81 -2.77 45.86
CA ALA A 162 14.63 -3.02 47.30
C ALA A 162 15.84 -3.75 47.94
N ASP A 163 16.66 -4.39 47.11
CA ASP A 163 17.95 -5.00 47.45
C ASP A 163 19.08 -3.96 47.63
N GLY A 164 18.78 -2.67 47.46
CA GLY A 164 19.74 -1.58 47.56
C GLY A 164 20.67 -1.44 46.34
N LYS A 165 20.58 -2.35 45.37
CA LYS A 165 21.38 -2.37 44.13
C LYS A 165 20.71 -1.53 43.05
N MET A 166 21.52 -1.07 42.10
CA MET A 166 21.00 -0.39 40.92
C MET A 166 20.58 -1.42 39.89
N HIS A 167 19.40 -1.26 39.29
CA HIS A 167 18.88 -2.09 38.21
C HIS A 167 18.74 -1.22 36.97
N VAL A 168 19.34 -1.65 35.85
CA VAL A 168 19.34 -0.88 34.60
C VAL A 168 18.47 -1.60 33.58
N LYS A 169 17.51 -0.87 33.03
CA LYS A 169 16.63 -1.33 31.95
C LYS A 169 16.85 -0.46 30.73
N MET A 170 16.92 -1.09 29.57
CA MET A 170 17.12 -0.39 28.31
C MET A 170 15.98 -0.69 27.34
N GLY A 171 15.20 0.32 26.99
CA GLY A 171 14.21 0.25 25.93
C GLY A 171 14.71 0.93 24.67
N LYS A 172 14.41 0.37 23.50
CA LYS A 172 14.73 0.98 22.21
C LYS A 172 13.48 1.10 21.35
N LEU A 173 13.11 2.33 20.99
CA LEU A 173 12.00 2.63 20.10
C LEU A 173 12.50 2.96 18.69
N HIS A 174 12.08 2.18 17.71
CA HIS A 174 12.27 2.45 16.29
C HIS A 174 11.00 3.05 15.68
N LEU A 175 11.11 4.26 15.13
CA LEU A 175 10.06 4.97 14.40
C LEU A 175 10.46 5.02 12.94
N VAL A 176 9.78 4.22 12.11
CA VAL A 176 10.22 3.94 10.73
C VAL A 176 9.21 4.47 9.72
N ASP A 177 9.69 5.30 8.80
CA ASP A 177 8.95 5.75 7.61
C ASP A 177 9.53 5.06 6.37
N LEU A 178 8.81 4.06 5.85
CA LEU A 178 9.27 3.26 4.72
C LEU A 178 9.02 3.98 3.39
N ALA A 179 9.83 3.65 2.37
CA ALA A 179 9.60 4.04 0.99
C ALA A 179 8.24 3.52 0.47
N GLY A 180 7.76 4.10 -0.64
CA GLY A 180 6.54 3.68 -1.31
C GLY A 180 6.54 2.20 -1.69
N SER A 181 5.45 1.49 -1.36
CA SER A 181 5.30 0.05 -1.66
C SER A 181 4.82 -0.25 -3.09
N GLU A 182 4.56 0.78 -3.90
CA GLU A 182 4.08 0.63 -5.26
C GLU A 182 5.06 -0.12 -6.17
N ARG A 183 4.51 -0.93 -7.07
CA ARG A 183 5.33 -1.69 -8.01
C ARG A 183 6.07 -0.76 -8.97
N GLN A 184 7.34 -1.09 -9.27
CA GLN A 184 8.21 -0.41 -10.24
C GLN A 184 7.54 -0.13 -11.59
N SER A 185 6.62 -1.00 -12.02
CA SER A 185 5.89 -0.86 -13.28
C SER A 185 5.03 0.41 -13.37
N LYS A 186 4.74 1.07 -12.24
CA LYS A 186 4.08 2.39 -12.14
C LYS A 186 5.06 3.57 -12.13
N THR A 187 6.34 3.34 -11.81
CA THR A 187 7.36 4.39 -11.89
C THR A 187 7.82 4.52 -13.34
N GLN A 188 7.59 5.66 -14.00
CA GLN A 188 8.03 5.93 -15.39
C GLN A 188 9.56 6.09 -15.53
N ALA A 189 10.35 5.40 -14.69
CA ALA A 189 11.78 5.57 -14.55
C ALA A 189 12.54 4.81 -15.67
N THR A 190 13.40 5.50 -16.43
CA THR A 190 14.29 4.92 -17.44
C THR A 190 15.77 5.07 -17.04
N GLY A 191 16.65 4.22 -17.58
CA GLY A 191 18.11 4.34 -17.42
C GLY A 191 18.62 4.13 -15.98
N THR A 192 19.42 5.06 -15.46
CA THR A 192 19.98 5.04 -14.10
C THR A 192 18.92 5.03 -13.01
N ARG A 193 17.79 5.73 -13.23
CA ARG A 193 16.62 5.73 -12.33
C ARG A 193 15.93 4.37 -12.23
N LEU A 194 16.03 3.52 -13.25
CA LEU A 194 15.49 2.16 -13.21
C LEU A 194 16.34 1.23 -12.32
N LYS A 195 17.68 1.35 -12.41
CA LYS A 195 18.61 0.62 -11.53
C LYS A 195 18.44 1.01 -10.06
N GLU A 196 18.23 2.29 -9.81
CA GLU A 196 17.88 2.84 -8.49
C GLU A 196 16.53 2.32 -7.98
N ALA A 197 15.46 2.41 -8.78
CA ALA A 197 14.14 1.89 -8.44
C ALA A 197 14.15 0.37 -8.17
N THR A 198 15.08 -0.36 -8.82
CA THR A 198 15.33 -1.78 -8.57
C THR A 198 15.85 -2.03 -7.16
N LYS A 199 16.86 -1.26 -6.73
CA LYS A 199 17.46 -1.38 -5.40
C LYS A 199 16.54 -0.88 -4.28
N ILE A 200 15.72 0.13 -4.51
CA ILE A 200 14.73 0.59 -3.52
C ILE A 200 13.69 -0.50 -3.25
N ASN A 201 13.13 -1.08 -4.31
CA ASN A 201 12.17 -2.17 -4.18
C ASN A 201 12.81 -3.47 -3.70
N GLN A 202 14.13 -3.65 -3.84
CA GLN A 202 14.84 -4.79 -3.27
C GLN A 202 14.60 -4.85 -1.76
N SER A 203 14.80 -3.75 -1.02
CA SER A 203 14.57 -3.72 0.43
C SER A 203 13.14 -4.09 0.83
N LEU A 204 12.11 -3.55 0.16
CA LEU A 204 10.70 -3.85 0.45
C LEU A 204 10.27 -5.26 0.00
N SER A 205 10.84 -5.76 -1.11
CA SER A 205 10.62 -7.12 -1.59
C SER A 205 11.24 -8.14 -0.63
N VAL A 206 12.47 -7.88 -0.17
CA VAL A 206 13.15 -8.70 0.83
C VAL A 206 12.40 -8.66 2.16
N LEU A 207 11.88 -7.50 2.58
CA LEU A 207 10.99 -7.38 3.73
C LEU A 207 9.76 -8.30 3.57
N GLY A 208 9.15 -8.31 2.38
CA GLY A 208 8.04 -9.22 2.07
C GLY A 208 8.42 -10.70 2.14
N ASN A 209 9.62 -11.05 1.70
CA ASN A 209 10.14 -12.42 1.76
C ASN A 209 10.44 -12.86 3.21
N VAL A 210 10.98 -11.96 4.03
CA VAL A 210 11.20 -12.19 5.47
C VAL A 210 9.87 -12.47 6.17
N ILE A 211 8.85 -11.65 5.92
CA ILE A 211 7.51 -11.85 6.49
C ILE A 211 6.92 -13.19 6.06
N SER A 212 6.99 -13.52 4.77
CA SER A 212 6.51 -14.81 4.28
C SER A 212 7.24 -15.99 4.92
N ALA A 213 8.57 -15.92 5.04
CA ALA A 213 9.37 -16.98 5.65
C ALA A 213 9.04 -17.17 7.14
N LEU A 214 8.79 -16.07 7.87
CA LEU A 214 8.41 -16.11 9.29
C LEU A 214 7.01 -16.71 9.50
N VAL A 215 6.05 -16.39 8.63
CA VAL A 215 4.67 -16.88 8.73
C VAL A 215 4.54 -18.34 8.29
N ASP A 216 5.24 -18.74 7.23
CA ASP A 216 5.15 -20.11 6.71
C ASP A 216 5.76 -21.14 7.68
N GLY A 217 6.71 -20.72 8.54
CA GLY A 217 7.36 -21.56 9.57
C GLY A 217 8.19 -22.73 9.04
N LYS A 218 8.22 -22.95 7.72
CA LYS A 218 8.90 -24.07 7.04
C LYS A 218 10.39 -23.84 6.84
N SER A 219 10.85 -22.58 6.81
CA SER A 219 12.25 -22.24 6.61
C SER A 219 12.94 -21.95 7.93
N THR A 220 14.00 -22.70 8.24
CA THR A 220 14.88 -22.41 9.38
C THR A 220 15.75 -21.16 9.14
N HIS A 221 16.01 -20.82 7.88
CA HIS A 221 16.80 -19.65 7.50
C HIS A 221 15.90 -18.51 7.01
N ILE A 222 15.89 -17.40 7.76
CA ILE A 222 15.15 -16.19 7.38
C ILE A 222 16.11 -15.22 6.66
N PRO A 223 15.74 -14.69 5.47
CA PRO A 223 16.66 -13.95 4.60
C PRO A 223 16.90 -12.49 5.02
N TYR A 224 17.12 -12.21 6.32
CA TYR A 224 17.37 -10.85 6.82
C TYR A 224 18.57 -10.18 6.14
N ARG A 225 19.59 -10.96 5.77
CA ARG A 225 20.84 -10.47 5.19
C ARG A 225 20.70 -9.93 3.76
N ASN A 226 19.59 -10.18 3.08
CA ASN A 226 19.40 -9.82 1.68
C ASN A 226 19.10 -8.32 1.45
N SER A 227 18.85 -7.55 2.51
CA SER A 227 18.78 -6.08 2.46
C SER A 227 19.25 -5.44 3.77
N LYS A 228 19.79 -4.22 3.71
CA LYS A 228 20.19 -3.48 4.93
C LYS A 228 19.01 -3.16 5.84
N LEU A 229 17.85 -2.86 5.25
CA LEU A 229 16.61 -2.61 5.99
C LEU A 229 16.21 -3.81 6.85
N THR A 230 16.14 -5.00 6.25
CA THR A 230 15.76 -6.22 6.98
C THR A 230 16.79 -6.66 7.99
N ARG A 231 18.08 -6.36 7.79
CA ARG A 231 19.10 -6.57 8.83
C ARG A 231 18.89 -5.65 10.04
N LEU A 232 18.64 -4.36 9.80
CA LEU A 232 18.42 -3.39 10.87
C LEU A 232 17.10 -3.62 11.61
N LEU A 233 16.09 -4.15 10.93
CA LEU A 233 14.79 -4.50 11.52
C LEU A 233 14.67 -5.98 11.91
N GLN A 234 15.78 -6.71 11.97
CA GLN A 234 15.78 -8.15 12.30
C GLN A 234 15.12 -8.41 13.65
N ASP A 235 15.43 -7.61 14.67
CA ASP A 235 14.80 -7.75 15.99
C ASP A 235 13.32 -7.36 15.99
N SER A 236 12.90 -6.55 15.01
CA SER A 236 11.52 -6.09 14.87
C SER A 236 10.58 -7.12 14.28
N LEU A 237 11.10 -8.11 13.55
CA LEU A 237 10.31 -9.10 12.82
C LEU A 237 10.74 -10.49 13.27
N GLY A 238 9.94 -11.17 14.09
CA GLY A 238 10.28 -12.47 14.67
C GLY A 238 11.35 -12.45 15.78
N GLY A 239 11.80 -11.27 16.20
CA GLY A 239 12.84 -11.08 17.22
C GLY A 239 12.34 -10.47 18.53
N ASN A 240 13.26 -9.85 19.28
CA ASN A 240 12.96 -9.16 20.53
C ASN A 240 12.52 -7.71 20.30
N SER A 241 11.27 -7.50 19.89
CA SER A 241 10.64 -6.18 19.83
C SER A 241 9.12 -6.28 19.80
N LYS A 242 8.44 -5.34 20.46
CA LYS A 242 6.99 -5.14 20.31
C LYS A 242 6.75 -4.30 19.06
N THR A 243 6.20 -4.92 18.03
CA THR A 243 6.15 -4.33 16.70
C THR A 243 4.72 -4.01 16.27
N VAL A 244 4.51 -2.78 15.80
CA VAL A 244 3.28 -2.32 15.18
C VAL A 244 3.57 -1.93 13.74
N MET A 245 2.82 -2.55 12.82
CA MET A 245 2.76 -2.16 11.42
C MET A 245 1.50 -1.34 11.18
N ILE A 246 1.64 -0.14 10.61
CA ILE A 246 0.53 0.70 10.17
C ILE A 246 0.41 0.63 8.66
N ALA A 247 -0.63 -0.05 8.17
CA ALA A 247 -0.93 -0.18 6.75
C ALA A 247 -1.76 1.03 6.27
N THR A 248 -1.14 1.89 5.46
CA THR A 248 -1.77 3.08 4.88
C THR A 248 -2.26 2.80 3.46
N ILE A 249 -3.54 3.05 3.18
CA ILE A 249 -4.19 2.68 1.92
C ILE A 249 -4.83 3.89 1.23
N GLY A 250 -4.94 3.82 -0.09
CA GLY A 250 -5.65 4.82 -0.88
C GLY A 250 -7.10 4.37 -1.11
N PRO A 251 -8.11 5.21 -0.80
CA PRO A 251 -9.52 4.83 -0.94
C PRO A 251 -10.03 4.89 -2.39
N ALA A 252 -9.31 5.55 -3.29
CA ALA A 252 -9.70 5.67 -4.69
C ALA A 252 -9.51 4.36 -5.47
N ASP A 253 -10.42 4.08 -6.40
CA ASP A 253 -10.40 2.88 -7.27
C ASP A 253 -9.07 2.69 -8.02
N SER A 254 -8.41 3.79 -8.40
CA SER A 254 -7.10 3.77 -9.07
C SER A 254 -6.00 3.12 -8.22
N ASN A 255 -6.20 3.07 -6.89
CA ASN A 255 -5.27 2.49 -5.94
C ASN A 255 -5.64 1.05 -5.56
N TYR A 256 -6.76 0.51 -6.06
CA TYR A 256 -7.29 -0.81 -5.70
C TYR A 256 -6.21 -1.90 -5.64
N VAL A 257 -5.39 -2.02 -6.69
CA VAL A 257 -4.33 -3.05 -6.77
C VAL A 257 -3.30 -2.90 -5.64
N GLU A 258 -2.88 -1.67 -5.35
CA GLU A 258 -1.87 -1.40 -4.32
C GLU A 258 -2.48 -1.48 -2.92
N THR A 259 -3.74 -1.06 -2.76
CA THR A 259 -4.52 -1.23 -1.53
C THR A 259 -4.68 -2.71 -1.18
N ILE A 260 -5.10 -3.55 -2.13
CA ILE A 260 -5.18 -5.00 -1.92
C ILE A 260 -3.80 -5.61 -1.64
N SER A 261 -2.75 -5.17 -2.34
CA SER A 261 -1.38 -5.62 -2.07
C SER A 261 -0.95 -5.29 -0.63
N THR A 262 -1.20 -4.06 -0.19
CA THR A 262 -0.90 -3.56 1.16
C THR A 262 -1.69 -4.33 2.23
N LEU A 263 -2.99 -4.56 2.00
CA LEU A 263 -3.84 -5.31 2.93
C LEU A 263 -3.40 -6.79 3.04
N ARG A 264 -3.05 -7.43 1.92
CA ARG A 264 -2.50 -8.80 1.94
C ARG A 264 -1.16 -8.86 2.66
N TYR A 265 -0.34 -7.83 2.50
CA TYR A 265 0.92 -7.70 3.21
C TYR A 265 0.70 -7.59 4.72
N ALA A 266 -0.19 -6.69 5.15
CA ALA A 266 -0.58 -6.51 6.55
C ALA A 266 -1.19 -7.79 7.15
N ASN A 267 -2.04 -8.50 6.40
CA ASN A 267 -2.62 -9.76 6.84
C ASN A 267 -1.57 -10.84 7.08
N ARG A 268 -0.51 -10.91 6.25
CA ARG A 268 0.62 -11.81 6.51
C ARG A 268 1.42 -11.35 7.73
N ALA A 269 1.78 -10.06 7.80
CA ALA A 269 2.56 -9.50 8.90
C ALA A 269 1.89 -9.71 10.27
N LYS A 270 0.55 -9.67 10.33
CA LYS A 270 -0.23 -9.94 11.55
C LYS A 270 0.03 -11.33 12.15
N ASN A 271 0.45 -12.30 11.35
CA ASN A 271 0.69 -13.67 11.82
C ASN A 271 2.15 -13.92 12.26
N ILE A 272 2.99 -12.88 12.29
CA ILE A 272 4.35 -12.99 12.82
C ILE A 272 4.28 -12.97 14.35
N GLU A 273 4.92 -13.95 14.97
CA GLU A 273 5.08 -14.01 16.42
C GLU A 273 6.48 -13.51 16.82
N ASN A 274 6.53 -12.41 17.58
CA ASN A 274 7.77 -11.88 18.14
C ASN A 274 8.03 -12.45 19.54
N LYS A 275 9.31 -12.66 19.87
CA LYS A 275 9.75 -13.17 21.18
C LYS A 275 10.30 -12.03 22.03
N THR A 276 9.39 -11.28 22.64
CA THR A 276 9.73 -10.06 23.38
C THR A 276 10.10 -10.33 24.83
N HIS A 277 11.21 -9.77 25.29
CA HIS A 277 11.63 -9.78 26.69
C HIS A 277 12.13 -8.39 27.11
N VAL A 278 12.15 -8.14 28.42
CA VAL A 278 12.71 -6.89 28.97
C VAL A 278 14.22 -6.97 28.86
N ASN A 279 14.85 -5.95 28.28
CA ASN A 279 16.29 -5.81 28.34
C ASN A 279 16.63 -5.20 29.70
N SER A 280 16.81 -6.08 30.68
CA SER A 280 17.29 -5.71 32.00
C SER A 280 18.66 -6.32 32.20
N GLU A 281 19.64 -5.47 32.49
CA GLU A 281 20.86 -5.90 33.10
C GLU A 281 20.74 -5.63 34.60
N PRO A 282 21.21 -6.54 35.48
CA PRO A 282 21.58 -6.12 36.82
C PRO A 282 22.44 -4.85 36.64
N GLY A 283 22.19 -3.74 37.33
CA GLY A 283 23.05 -2.54 37.16
C GLY A 283 24.50 -2.83 37.57
N ASP A 284 24.68 -3.91 38.33
CA ASP A 284 25.95 -4.57 38.57
C ASP A 284 26.48 -5.38 37.36
N ALA A 285 25.75 -5.91 36.38
CA ALA A 285 26.35 -6.80 35.38
C ALA A 285 27.37 -6.11 34.47
N LEU A 286 27.18 -4.86 34.04
CA LEU A 286 28.19 -4.15 33.24
C LEU A 286 29.30 -3.55 34.13
N LEU A 287 28.92 -2.92 35.26
CA LEU A 287 29.87 -2.37 36.24
C LEU A 287 30.67 -3.46 36.96
N THR A 288 30.06 -4.58 37.30
CA THR A 288 30.65 -5.79 37.90
C THR A 288 31.30 -6.67 36.85
N ARG A 289 30.88 -6.73 35.58
CA ARG A 289 31.74 -7.33 34.53
C ARG A 289 32.98 -6.49 34.32
N PHE A 290 32.86 -5.18 34.20
CA PHE A 290 34.02 -4.30 34.11
C PHE A 290 34.83 -4.30 35.41
N GLN A 291 34.22 -4.36 36.59
CA GLN A 291 34.92 -4.44 37.88
C GLN A 291 35.53 -5.83 38.08
N GLN A 292 34.89 -6.92 37.66
CA GLN A 292 35.44 -8.28 37.68
C GLN A 292 36.54 -8.45 36.65
N GLU A 293 36.43 -7.83 35.48
CA GLU A 293 37.46 -7.81 34.45
C GLU A 293 38.62 -6.92 34.92
N ILE A 294 38.35 -5.77 35.54
CA ILE A 294 39.35 -4.93 36.23
C ILE A 294 39.99 -5.68 37.40
N ASP A 295 39.23 -6.41 38.22
CA ASP A 295 39.73 -7.10 39.41
C ASP A 295 40.43 -8.41 39.02
N GLN A 296 39.98 -9.11 37.97
CA GLN A 296 40.73 -10.23 37.37
C GLN A 296 42.01 -9.73 36.72
N LEU A 297 42.00 -8.61 36.00
CA LEU A 297 43.20 -8.02 35.43
C LEU A 297 44.13 -7.47 36.51
N LYS A 298 43.61 -6.86 37.58
CA LYS A 298 44.40 -6.44 38.75
C LYS A 298 44.98 -7.62 39.52
N LYS A 299 44.23 -8.71 39.65
CA LYS A 299 44.67 -9.93 40.32
C LYS A 299 45.69 -10.68 39.47
N GLN A 300 45.50 -10.75 38.15
CA GLN A 300 46.53 -11.21 37.21
C GLN A 300 47.75 -10.30 37.27
N LEU A 301 47.58 -8.99 37.47
CA LEU A 301 48.68 -8.06 37.69
C LEU A 301 49.38 -8.30 39.02
N GLU A 302 48.68 -8.47 40.15
CA GLU A 302 49.28 -8.79 41.46
C GLU A 302 49.94 -10.17 41.46
N GLU A 303 49.34 -11.19 40.86
CA GLU A 303 49.93 -12.53 40.72
C GLU A 303 51.19 -12.47 39.84
N ASN A 304 51.16 -11.74 38.72
CA ASN A 304 52.36 -11.54 37.90
C ASN A 304 53.39 -10.60 38.55
N THR A 305 52.99 -9.63 39.38
CA THR A 305 53.92 -8.70 40.06
C THR A 305 54.57 -9.39 41.25
N ASN A 306 53.82 -10.23 41.98
CA ASN A 306 54.35 -11.08 43.05
C ASN A 306 55.22 -12.21 42.48
N GLU A 307 54.89 -12.80 41.32
CA GLU A 307 55.80 -13.73 40.62
C GLU A 307 57.10 -13.03 40.18
N ILE A 308 57.04 -11.74 39.78
CA ILE A 308 58.22 -10.93 39.44
C ILE A 308 59.00 -10.52 40.70
N GLU A 309 58.34 -10.19 41.81
CA GLU A 309 59.00 -9.85 43.09
C GLU A 309 59.58 -11.10 43.77
N GLU A 310 58.93 -12.26 43.67
CA GLU A 310 59.47 -13.57 44.09
C GLU A 310 60.62 -14.02 43.17
N GLU A 311 60.56 -13.79 41.85
CA GLU A 311 61.70 -14.08 40.94
C GLU A 311 62.88 -13.08 41.12
N GLU A 312 62.62 -11.80 41.42
CA GLU A 312 63.66 -10.81 41.78
C GLU A 312 64.24 -11.07 43.18
N GLU A 313 63.46 -11.54 44.16
CA GLU A 313 63.99 -11.98 45.48
C GLU A 313 64.75 -13.32 45.41
N ILE A 314 64.39 -14.23 44.48
CA ILE A 314 65.15 -15.44 44.19
C ILE A 314 66.46 -15.10 43.46
N GLU A 315 66.48 -14.15 42.51
CA GLU A 315 67.74 -13.70 41.87
C GLU A 315 68.69 -12.97 42.83
N VAL A 316 68.18 -12.20 43.80
CA VAL A 316 69.02 -11.52 44.80
C VAL A 316 69.50 -12.48 45.91
N SER A 317 68.73 -13.52 46.24
CA SER A 317 69.15 -14.53 47.23
C SER A 317 70.05 -15.63 46.67
N GLU A 318 69.99 -15.92 45.35
CA GLU A 318 70.93 -16.84 44.69
C GLU A 318 72.30 -16.20 44.37
N GLU A 319 72.41 -14.86 44.31
CA GLU A 319 73.72 -14.18 44.19
C GLU A 319 74.57 -14.23 45.48
N GLU A 320 73.96 -14.46 46.65
CA GLU A 320 74.68 -14.54 47.94
C GLU A 320 74.82 -15.97 48.53
N LEU A 321 74.32 -17.01 47.86
CA LEU A 321 74.33 -18.37 48.45
C LEU A 321 74.69 -19.52 47.49
N SER A 322 75.88 -19.49 46.87
CA SER A 322 76.62 -20.74 46.57
C SER A 322 78.08 -20.49 46.19
N ASP A 323 78.87 -19.89 47.09
CA ASP A 323 80.31 -20.10 47.10
C ASP A 323 80.59 -21.20 48.14
N GLU A 324 80.36 -22.46 47.74
CA GLU A 324 81.05 -23.67 48.24
C GLU A 324 80.33 -24.96 47.79
N THR A 325 81.13 -25.93 47.32
CA THR A 325 80.81 -27.36 47.12
C THR A 325 80.05 -27.83 45.87
N LEU A 326 80.74 -27.91 44.73
CA LEU A 326 80.53 -29.00 43.76
C LEU A 326 81.89 -29.44 43.18
N THR A 327 82.47 -30.50 43.74
CA THR A 327 83.59 -31.24 43.15
C THR A 327 83.09 -32.08 41.98
N ASP A 328 83.50 -31.71 40.76
CA ASP A 328 83.27 -32.48 39.53
C ASP A 328 84.36 -33.57 39.41
N PRO A 329 84.06 -34.87 39.62
CA PRO A 329 85.07 -35.94 39.69
C PRO A 329 85.82 -36.17 38.37
N GLU A 330 85.29 -35.69 37.23
CA GLU A 330 85.91 -35.84 35.92
C GLU A 330 86.99 -34.80 35.61
N LEU A 331 87.16 -33.76 36.45
CA LEU A 331 88.16 -32.71 36.21
C LEU A 331 89.57 -33.10 36.68
N ASP A 332 89.75 -34.15 37.49
CA ASP A 332 91.06 -34.54 38.08
C ASP A 332 92.02 -35.31 37.16
N ILE A 333 91.60 -35.59 35.94
CA ILE A 333 92.38 -36.37 34.96
C ILE A 333 92.91 -35.47 33.81
N LEU A 334 92.61 -34.17 33.83
CA LEU A 334 92.97 -33.20 32.78
C LEU A 334 94.19 -32.34 33.17
N ASP A 335 95.02 -31.99 32.19
CA ASP A 335 96.20 -31.12 32.35
C ASP A 335 95.79 -29.74 32.93
N PRO A 336 96.56 -29.17 33.89
CA PRO A 336 96.28 -27.85 34.49
C PRO A 336 95.96 -26.72 33.50
N GLU A 337 96.56 -26.70 32.30
CA GLU A 337 96.24 -25.70 31.26
C GLU A 337 94.82 -25.90 30.68
N GLU A 338 94.43 -27.15 30.38
CA GLU A 338 93.10 -27.51 29.87
C GLU A 338 92.00 -27.27 30.93
N LYS A 339 92.32 -27.53 32.20
CA LYS A 339 91.44 -27.32 33.36
C LYS A 339 91.12 -25.83 33.54
N LYS A 340 92.13 -24.95 33.37
CA LYS A 340 91.96 -23.49 33.37
C LYS A 340 91.14 -23.01 32.18
N MET A 341 91.42 -23.52 30.98
CA MET A 341 90.73 -23.11 29.75
C MET A 341 89.25 -23.52 29.76
N ARG A 342 88.93 -24.75 30.18
CA ARG A 342 87.53 -25.22 30.34
C ARG A 342 86.77 -24.47 31.42
N ARG A 343 87.41 -24.12 32.56
CA ARG A 343 86.78 -23.28 33.59
C ARG A 343 86.49 -21.88 33.08
N LYS A 344 87.41 -21.28 32.33
CA LYS A 344 87.23 -19.95 31.73
C LYS A 344 86.12 -19.95 30.68
N MET A 345 86.09 -20.93 29.78
CA MET A 345 85.03 -21.11 28.78
C MET A 345 83.67 -21.34 29.43
N ARG A 346 83.56 -22.24 30.43
CA ARG A 346 82.30 -22.44 31.18
C ARG A 346 81.84 -21.16 31.88
N ARG A 347 82.75 -20.36 32.44
CA ARG A 347 82.40 -19.09 33.10
C ARG A 347 81.91 -18.05 32.09
N GLU A 348 82.58 -17.91 30.96
CA GLU A 348 82.18 -17.00 29.88
C GLU A 348 80.84 -17.42 29.24
N GLU A 349 80.61 -18.73 29.09
CA GLU A 349 79.36 -19.28 28.58
C GLU A 349 78.20 -19.11 29.58
N LYS A 350 78.43 -19.34 30.87
CA LYS A 350 77.44 -19.10 31.94
C LYS A 350 77.11 -17.61 32.09
N GLU A 351 78.11 -16.73 32.03
CA GLU A 351 77.90 -15.27 32.01
C GLU A 351 77.12 -14.82 30.77
N LYS A 352 77.38 -15.41 29.60
CA LYS A 352 76.66 -15.09 28.37
C LYS A 352 75.20 -15.55 28.44
N ILE A 353 74.94 -16.76 28.94
CA ILE A 353 73.60 -17.30 29.15
C ILE A 353 72.83 -16.46 30.17
N ASN A 354 73.44 -16.07 31.30
CA ASN A 354 72.80 -15.20 32.29
C ASN A 354 72.50 -13.81 31.73
N ARG A 355 73.40 -13.21 30.93
CA ARG A 355 73.13 -11.92 30.27
C ARG A 355 72.01 -12.01 29.24
N GLU A 356 71.94 -13.09 28.46
CA GLU A 356 70.85 -13.31 27.49
C GLU A 356 69.50 -13.53 28.20
N LYS A 357 69.47 -14.31 29.29
CA LYS A 357 68.26 -14.50 30.12
C LYS A 357 67.80 -13.19 30.77
N ALA A 358 68.71 -12.43 31.40
CA ALA A 358 68.38 -11.14 32.00
C ALA A 358 67.92 -10.12 30.96
N HIS A 359 68.47 -10.16 29.74
CA HIS A 359 68.02 -9.29 28.65
C HIS A 359 66.62 -9.68 28.14
N GLN A 360 66.32 -10.97 28.01
CA GLN A 360 64.97 -11.46 27.68
C GLN A 360 63.96 -11.11 28.77
N ALA A 361 64.28 -11.33 30.04
CA ALA A 361 63.43 -10.99 31.18
C ALA A 361 63.14 -9.48 31.22
N ARG A 362 64.16 -8.62 31.05
CA ARG A 362 63.99 -7.16 30.96
C ARG A 362 63.11 -6.73 29.80
N LYS A 363 63.23 -7.36 28.63
CA LYS A 363 62.41 -7.04 27.46
C LYS A 363 60.95 -7.42 27.67
N VAL A 364 60.68 -8.59 28.25
CA VAL A 364 59.33 -9.02 28.64
C VAL A 364 58.75 -8.08 29.71
N LEU A 365 59.56 -7.65 30.68
CA LEU A 365 59.16 -6.71 31.71
C LEU A 365 58.82 -5.32 31.14
N GLU A 366 59.58 -4.84 30.16
CA GLU A 366 59.34 -3.56 29.48
C GLU A 366 58.07 -3.62 28.61
N GLU A 367 57.85 -4.72 27.90
CA GLU A 367 56.61 -4.98 27.16
C GLU A 367 55.39 -5.06 28.09
N LYS A 368 55.47 -5.80 29.20
CA LYS A 368 54.40 -5.87 30.22
C LYS A 368 54.16 -4.52 30.92
N LYS A 369 55.18 -3.74 31.24
CA LYS A 369 55.04 -2.38 31.80
C LYS A 369 54.37 -1.41 30.83
N ALA A 370 54.70 -1.51 29.53
CA ALA A 370 54.05 -0.71 28.49
C ALA A 370 52.57 -1.10 28.33
N GLU A 371 52.24 -2.39 28.41
CA GLU A 371 50.87 -2.88 28.40
C GLU A 371 50.08 -2.37 29.61
N LEU A 372 50.66 -2.43 30.82
CA LEU A 372 50.09 -1.88 32.05
C LEU A 372 49.77 -0.37 31.93
N GLN A 373 50.69 0.42 31.38
CA GLN A 373 50.46 1.86 31.17
C GLN A 373 49.32 2.12 30.17
N ARG A 374 49.22 1.31 29.10
CA ARG A 374 48.11 1.42 28.13
C ARG A 374 46.77 1.12 28.79
N THR A 375 46.69 0.08 29.62
CA THR A 375 45.46 -0.32 30.31
C THR A 375 45.05 0.71 31.37
N LYS A 376 46.00 1.27 32.14
CA LYS A 376 45.72 2.37 33.09
C LYS A 376 45.18 3.61 32.39
N LYS A 377 45.75 3.97 31.24
CA LYS A 377 45.27 5.10 30.43
C LYS A 377 43.85 4.84 29.90
N GLN A 378 43.57 3.63 29.43
CA GLN A 378 42.21 3.24 29.03
C GLN A 378 41.21 3.31 30.20
N GLN A 379 41.64 2.97 31.42
CA GLN A 379 40.82 3.05 32.61
C GLN A 379 40.44 4.50 32.98
N GLU A 380 41.40 5.43 32.95
CA GLU A 380 41.13 6.86 33.18
C GLU A 380 40.18 7.43 32.11
N GLU A 381 40.39 7.09 30.84
CA GLU A 381 39.50 7.49 29.75
C GLU A 381 38.07 6.93 29.92
N LEU A 382 37.92 5.70 30.42
CA LEU A 382 36.62 5.10 30.72
C LEU A 382 35.93 5.78 31.91
N LYS A 383 36.69 6.11 32.96
CA LYS A 383 36.20 6.75 34.17
C LYS A 383 35.75 8.19 33.90
N GLU A 384 36.49 8.93 33.09
CA GLU A 384 36.06 10.24 32.60
C GLU A 384 34.80 10.15 31.74
N LYS A 385 34.70 9.14 30.85
CA LYS A 385 33.48 8.90 30.06
C LYS A 385 32.28 8.62 30.97
N LEU A 386 32.46 7.85 32.04
CA LEU A 386 31.45 7.57 33.06
C LEU A 386 30.99 8.85 33.78
N GLN A 387 31.91 9.67 34.28
CA GLN A 387 31.55 10.95 34.92
C GLN A 387 30.84 11.92 33.95
N ARG A 388 31.26 11.95 32.68
CA ARG A 388 30.56 12.75 31.65
C ARG A 388 29.16 12.19 31.37
N LEU A 389 28.96 10.88 31.41
CA LEU A 389 27.63 10.27 31.27
C LEU A 389 26.75 10.59 32.48
N GLU A 390 27.29 10.52 33.71
CA GLU A 390 26.58 10.88 34.94
C GLU A 390 26.08 12.34 34.92
N SER A 391 26.87 13.28 34.38
CA SER A 391 26.46 14.70 34.24
C SER A 391 25.31 14.93 33.25
N LYS A 392 25.02 13.95 32.38
CA LYS A 392 23.98 14.01 31.35
C LYS A 392 22.69 13.28 31.76
N VAL A 393 22.66 12.72 32.97
CA VAL A 393 21.53 11.96 33.50
C VAL A 393 20.40 12.91 33.92
N LEU A 394 19.19 12.61 33.48
CA LEU A 394 17.99 13.36 33.82
C LEU A 394 17.43 12.85 35.16
N VAL A 395 17.15 13.79 36.06
CA VAL A 395 16.39 13.62 37.30
C VAL A 395 15.20 14.59 37.20
N GLY A 396 13.99 14.13 37.55
CA GLY A 396 12.76 14.91 37.42
C GLY A 396 12.91 16.32 38.00
N GLY A 397 12.49 17.35 37.24
CA GLY A 397 12.67 18.76 37.61
C GLY A 397 11.41 19.60 37.40
N GLU A 398 11.25 20.64 38.23
CA GLU A 398 10.02 21.42 38.40
C GLU A 398 9.54 22.16 37.13
N ASN A 399 10.45 22.55 36.21
CA ASN A 399 10.10 23.36 35.02
C ASN A 399 9.48 22.56 33.84
N LEU A 400 9.47 21.23 33.90
CA LEU A 400 8.89 20.34 32.87
C LEU A 400 7.45 19.88 33.22
N LEU A 401 7.02 20.11 34.46
CA LEU A 401 5.72 19.66 34.97
C LEU A 401 4.56 20.34 34.24
N ASP A 402 4.59 21.66 34.03
CA ASP A 402 3.47 22.38 33.42
C ASP A 402 3.15 21.93 31.99
N LYS A 403 4.19 21.69 31.16
CA LYS A 403 4.03 21.18 29.79
C LYS A 403 3.59 19.72 29.79
N ALA A 404 4.17 18.90 30.66
CA ALA A 404 3.79 17.49 30.81
C ALA A 404 2.33 17.36 31.30
N GLU A 405 1.90 18.23 32.20
CA GLU A 405 0.54 18.27 32.74
C GLU A 405 -0.47 18.76 31.70
N ALA A 406 -0.13 19.78 30.90
CA ALA A 406 -0.97 20.22 29.78
C ALA A 406 -1.14 19.11 28.72
N GLN A 407 -0.05 18.43 28.37
CA GLN A 407 -0.08 17.31 27.42
C GLN A 407 -0.86 16.12 27.98
N ARG A 408 -0.68 15.81 29.26
CA ARG A 408 -1.45 14.78 29.96
C ARG A 408 -2.92 15.13 30.01
N ARG A 409 -3.30 16.38 30.30
CA ARG A 409 -4.70 16.84 30.24
C ARG A 409 -5.28 16.69 28.84
N LEU A 410 -4.51 16.97 27.79
CA LEU A 410 -4.92 16.73 26.41
C LEU A 410 -5.09 15.24 26.10
N LEU A 411 -4.16 14.39 26.51
CA LEU A 411 -4.23 12.93 26.35
C LEU A 411 -5.39 12.33 27.14
N GLU A 412 -5.58 12.76 28.39
CA GLU A 412 -6.68 12.33 29.25
C GLU A 412 -8.03 12.86 28.77
N HIS A 413 -8.09 14.08 28.23
CA HIS A 413 -9.31 14.61 27.62
C HIS A 413 -9.64 13.84 26.35
N ALA A 414 -8.66 13.61 25.47
CA ALA A 414 -8.86 12.84 24.25
C ALA A 414 -9.20 11.36 24.53
N ALA A 415 -8.56 10.75 25.54
CA ALA A 415 -8.88 9.41 26.00
C ALA A 415 -10.27 9.35 26.61
N ARG A 416 -10.64 10.32 27.47
CA ARG A 416 -12.02 10.44 28.00
C ARG A 416 -13.03 10.68 26.91
N GLU A 417 -12.72 11.47 25.90
CA GLU A 417 -13.60 11.73 24.76
C GLU A 417 -13.74 10.48 23.89
N LEU A 418 -12.66 9.74 23.67
CA LEU A 418 -12.68 8.44 22.99
C LEU A 418 -13.52 7.43 23.77
N GLU A 419 -13.29 7.31 25.08
CA GLU A 419 -14.10 6.49 25.99
C GLU A 419 -15.56 6.93 26.01
N LEU A 420 -15.83 8.24 26.03
CA LEU A 420 -17.18 8.79 26.00
C LEU A 420 -17.84 8.54 24.64
N ARG A 421 -17.09 8.57 23.53
CA ARG A 421 -17.57 8.20 22.20
C ARG A 421 -17.84 6.71 22.11
N GLU A 422 -16.97 5.85 22.64
CA GLU A 422 -17.20 4.41 22.73
C GLU A 422 -18.36 4.07 23.67
N LEU A 423 -18.51 4.82 24.77
CA LEU A 423 -19.61 4.71 25.71
C LEU A 423 -20.89 5.28 25.11
N ASN A 424 -20.84 6.34 24.30
CA ASN A 424 -21.97 6.90 23.56
C ASN A 424 -22.36 5.99 22.40
N GLU A 425 -21.41 5.32 21.75
CA GLU A 425 -21.69 4.30 20.73
C GLU A 425 -22.31 3.06 21.40
N ARG A 426 -21.80 2.66 22.57
CA ARG A 426 -22.43 1.65 23.43
C ARG A 426 -23.79 2.10 23.95
N ARG A 427 -23.95 3.33 24.41
CA ARG A 427 -25.23 3.91 24.87
C ARG A 427 -26.20 4.09 23.73
N LEU A 428 -25.76 4.46 22.54
CA LEU A 428 -26.62 4.58 21.37
C LEU A 428 -27.05 3.17 20.92
N ARG A 429 -26.16 2.17 20.97
CA ARG A 429 -26.54 0.76 20.87
C ARG A 429 -27.54 0.36 21.95
N GLU A 430 -27.29 0.70 23.21
CA GLU A 430 -28.16 0.41 24.36
C GLU A 430 -29.48 1.21 24.34
N ASP A 431 -29.52 2.41 23.78
CA ASP A 431 -30.68 3.29 23.65
C ASP A 431 -31.52 2.89 22.43
N LEU A 432 -30.88 2.37 21.38
CA LEU A 432 -31.57 1.63 20.32
C LEU A 432 -32.22 0.37 20.91
N LEU A 433 -31.48 -0.39 21.71
CA LEU A 433 -32.01 -1.55 22.46
C LEU A 433 -33.07 -1.14 23.52
N LYS A 434 -32.96 0.05 24.14
CA LYS A 434 -33.92 0.58 25.11
C LYS A 434 -35.15 1.20 24.47
N LYS A 435 -35.05 1.76 23.26
CA LYS A 435 -36.23 2.17 22.48
C LYS A 435 -36.98 0.95 21.97
N GLU A 436 -36.28 -0.14 21.66
CA GLU A 436 -36.88 -1.45 21.43
C GLU A 436 -37.59 -1.97 22.70
N THR A 437 -36.99 -1.86 23.89
CA THR A 437 -37.63 -2.33 25.16
C THR A 437 -38.62 -1.35 25.81
N SER A 438 -38.55 -0.04 25.57
CA SER A 438 -39.55 0.95 26.06
C SER A 438 -40.85 0.90 25.25
N SER A 439 -40.82 0.24 24.09
CA SER A 439 -42.02 -0.21 23.39
C SER A 439 -42.67 -1.45 24.06
N MET A 440 -42.06 -1.98 25.13
CA MET A 440 -42.52 -3.09 25.97
C MET A 440 -42.48 -2.69 27.46
N ASN A 441 -43.29 -1.71 27.85
CA ASN A 441 -43.66 -1.60 29.26
C ASN A 441 -44.82 -2.56 29.52
N GLU A 442 -44.51 -3.81 29.84
CA GLU A 442 -45.33 -4.62 30.73
C GLU A 442 -44.48 -5.73 31.40
N VAL A 443 -44.41 -5.64 32.73
CA VAL A 443 -44.24 -6.72 33.74
C VAL A 443 -42.88 -6.88 34.48
N CYS A 444 -42.99 -6.50 35.77
CA CYS A 444 -42.50 -7.07 37.04
C CYS A 444 -40.99 -7.15 37.39
N GLY A 445 -40.61 -6.32 38.37
CA GLY A 445 -39.29 -6.26 39.02
C GLY A 445 -38.89 -7.44 39.92
N VAL A 446 -39.69 -8.51 40.03
CA VAL A 446 -39.32 -9.70 40.82
C VAL A 446 -38.34 -10.60 40.06
N CYS A 447 -38.40 -10.62 38.72
CA CYS A 447 -37.50 -11.43 37.88
C CYS A 447 -36.07 -10.85 37.81
N TRP A 448 -35.91 -9.54 37.99
CA TRP A 448 -34.60 -8.88 37.91
C TRP A 448 -33.68 -9.25 39.09
N ALA A 449 -34.25 -9.56 40.26
CA ALA A 449 -33.49 -9.99 41.44
C ALA A 449 -32.96 -11.43 41.32
N GLN A 450 -33.61 -12.29 40.53
CA GLN A 450 -33.17 -13.68 40.32
C GLN A 450 -32.03 -13.81 39.31
N ALA A 451 -31.90 -12.86 38.38
CA ALA A 451 -30.86 -12.91 37.34
C ALA A 451 -29.44 -12.57 37.86
N GLN A 452 -29.32 -11.83 38.97
CA GLN A 452 -28.02 -11.49 39.56
C GLN A 452 -27.31 -12.67 40.24
N ASP A 453 -28.04 -13.72 40.62
CA ASP A 453 -27.50 -14.86 41.36
C ASP A 453 -26.85 -15.92 40.43
N LEU A 454 -27.12 -15.85 39.12
CA LEU A 454 -26.66 -16.83 38.12
C LEU A 454 -25.29 -16.50 37.49
N SER A 455 -24.70 -15.32 37.74
CA SER A 455 -23.45 -14.90 37.08
C SER A 455 -22.16 -15.40 37.76
N LEU A 456 -22.25 -16.19 38.83
CA LEU A 456 -21.10 -16.56 39.68
C LEU A 456 -20.54 -17.97 39.47
N ARG A 457 -20.85 -18.67 38.37
CA ARG A 457 -20.30 -20.02 38.12
C ARG A 457 -19.73 -20.17 36.72
N VAL A 458 -18.46 -19.79 36.57
CA VAL A 458 -17.58 -20.21 35.47
C VAL A 458 -16.80 -21.44 35.94
N THR A 459 -16.68 -22.45 35.08
CA THR A 459 -15.52 -23.36 35.09
C THR A 459 -15.01 -23.59 33.68
N GLU A 460 -13.68 -23.58 33.58
CA GLU A 460 -12.81 -23.70 32.42
C GLU A 460 -12.91 -25.05 31.72
N GLY A 461 -12.77 -25.06 30.39
CA GLY A 461 -12.53 -26.28 29.62
C GLY A 461 -12.86 -26.15 28.13
N GLN A 462 -11.80 -26.13 27.31
CA GLN A 462 -11.76 -26.43 25.88
C GLN A 462 -12.17 -25.33 24.87
N GLN A 463 -11.16 -24.55 24.49
CA GLN A 463 -11.07 -23.78 23.26
C GLN A 463 -10.70 -24.70 22.07
N GLU A 464 -11.63 -24.92 21.15
CA GLU A 464 -11.32 -25.08 19.73
C GLU A 464 -12.00 -23.91 18.99
N ARG A 465 -11.22 -22.87 18.65
CA ARG A 465 -11.75 -21.72 17.90
C ARG A 465 -11.82 -22.09 16.42
N LEU A 466 -12.94 -22.68 16.00
CA LEU A 466 -13.38 -22.62 14.59
C LEU A 466 -13.34 -21.16 14.12
N GLN A 467 -12.67 -20.88 13.01
CA GLN A 467 -12.63 -19.54 12.41
C GLN A 467 -14.06 -19.10 12.08
N GLN A 468 -14.58 -18.15 12.85
CA GLN A 468 -15.91 -17.60 12.68
C GLN A 468 -15.84 -16.41 11.74
N ILE A 469 -16.39 -16.56 10.54
CA ILE A 469 -16.59 -15.52 9.55
C ILE A 469 -17.81 -14.70 9.99
N VAL A 470 -17.70 -13.39 10.11
CA VAL A 470 -18.85 -12.54 10.49
C VAL A 470 -19.33 -11.79 9.25
N LEU A 471 -20.60 -12.00 8.90
CA LEU A 471 -21.26 -11.24 7.83
C LEU A 471 -22.06 -10.11 8.49
N PRO A 472 -21.74 -8.82 8.27
CA PRO A 472 -22.31 -7.71 9.03
C PRO A 472 -23.85 -7.62 8.97
N ASN A 473 -24.43 -8.05 7.85
CA ASN A 473 -25.85 -7.85 7.55
C ASN A 473 -26.63 -9.17 7.41
N ILE A 474 -25.96 -10.33 7.50
CA ILE A 474 -26.61 -11.64 7.37
C ILE A 474 -26.54 -12.34 8.72
N ARG A 475 -27.70 -12.73 9.25
CA ARG A 475 -27.81 -13.57 10.46
C ARG A 475 -28.10 -15.01 10.07
N ARG A 476 -28.03 -15.96 11.01
CA ARG A 476 -28.36 -17.35 10.74
C ARG A 476 -29.05 -18.06 11.90
N ALA A 477 -29.79 -19.11 11.55
CA ALA A 477 -30.25 -20.11 12.50
C ALA A 477 -29.09 -20.97 13.04
N ALA A 478 -29.30 -21.52 14.23
CA ALA A 478 -28.50 -22.62 14.73
C ALA A 478 -28.73 -23.89 13.88
N ASP A 479 -27.72 -24.76 13.83
CA ASP A 479 -27.84 -26.03 13.09
C ASP A 479 -28.55 -27.06 13.99
N THR A 480 -29.88 -27.10 13.90
CA THR A 480 -30.73 -27.86 14.83
C THR A 480 -31.51 -28.97 14.13
N ALA A 481 -31.05 -30.21 14.32
CA ALA A 481 -31.78 -31.40 13.85
C ALA A 481 -32.92 -31.85 14.78
N ARG A 482 -32.96 -31.34 16.02
CA ARG A 482 -33.86 -31.81 17.09
C ARG A 482 -35.06 -30.89 17.38
N HIS A 483 -34.97 -29.62 17.00
CA HIS A 483 -35.98 -28.59 17.29
C HIS A 483 -36.32 -27.82 16.02
N CYS A 484 -37.51 -27.22 15.98
CA CYS A 484 -37.89 -26.31 14.90
C CYS A 484 -36.94 -25.10 14.86
N VAL A 485 -36.73 -24.51 13.69
CA VAL A 485 -35.94 -23.29 13.49
C VAL A 485 -36.51 -22.10 14.29
N PHE A 486 -37.80 -22.14 14.59
CA PHE A 486 -38.47 -21.29 15.57
C PHE A 486 -38.30 -21.92 16.97
N GLN A 487 -37.45 -21.33 17.81
CA GLN A 487 -37.07 -21.95 19.09
C GLN A 487 -38.21 -22.05 20.11
N GLU A 488 -39.23 -21.19 20.01
CA GLU A 488 -40.43 -21.22 20.88
C GLU A 488 -41.50 -22.22 20.41
N CYS A 489 -41.24 -22.96 19.33
CA CYS A 489 -42.17 -23.92 18.76
C CYS A 489 -42.26 -25.19 19.63
N THR A 490 -43.46 -25.49 20.12
CA THR A 490 -43.75 -26.69 20.92
C THR A 490 -44.18 -27.91 20.09
N GLU A 491 -44.36 -27.75 18.78
CA GLU A 491 -44.78 -28.85 17.89
C GLU A 491 -43.72 -29.96 17.87
N ALA A 492 -44.15 -31.21 17.72
CA ALA A 492 -43.25 -32.37 17.70
C ALA A 492 -42.67 -32.66 16.29
N GLU A 493 -43.33 -32.18 15.24
CA GLU A 493 -42.99 -32.50 13.85
C GLU A 493 -41.69 -31.83 13.37
N ARG A 494 -40.83 -32.55 12.64
CA ARG A 494 -39.49 -32.11 12.24
C ARG A 494 -39.20 -32.42 10.77
N ASN A 495 -39.68 -31.58 9.88
CA ASN A 495 -39.39 -31.67 8.45
C ASN A 495 -38.13 -30.87 8.11
N LEU A 496 -37.39 -31.27 7.08
CA LEU A 496 -36.33 -30.44 6.52
C LEU A 496 -36.92 -29.12 6.03
N VAL A 497 -36.23 -28.00 6.32
CA VAL A 497 -36.67 -26.71 5.77
C VAL A 497 -36.49 -26.76 4.24
N PRO A 498 -37.56 -26.57 3.44
CA PRO A 498 -37.46 -26.60 1.98
C PRO A 498 -36.43 -25.59 1.48
N GLU A 499 -35.69 -25.92 0.43
CA GLU A 499 -34.66 -25.03 -0.13
C GLU A 499 -35.23 -23.69 -0.59
N GLU A 500 -36.44 -23.69 -1.16
CA GLU A 500 -37.15 -22.48 -1.58
C GLU A 500 -37.44 -21.54 -0.40
N THR A 501 -37.85 -22.09 0.75
CA THR A 501 -38.02 -21.33 1.99
C THR A 501 -36.69 -20.82 2.55
N ARG A 502 -35.64 -21.65 2.58
CA ARG A 502 -34.29 -21.23 3.04
C ARG A 502 -33.76 -20.06 2.21
N ARG A 503 -34.06 -20.05 0.91
CA ARG A 503 -33.69 -19.01 -0.04
C ARG A 503 -34.50 -17.74 0.16
N GLU A 504 -35.82 -17.84 0.24
CA GLU A 504 -36.69 -16.69 0.47
C GLU A 504 -36.26 -15.96 1.75
N VAL A 505 -36.01 -16.74 2.82
CA VAL A 505 -35.61 -16.19 4.12
C VAL A 505 -34.23 -15.52 4.07
N LEU A 506 -33.28 -16.07 3.29
CA LEU A 506 -31.97 -15.46 3.10
C LEU A 506 -32.03 -14.16 2.28
N ILE A 507 -32.81 -14.11 1.21
CA ILE A 507 -32.88 -12.94 0.31
C ILE A 507 -33.70 -11.82 0.94
N ARG A 508 -34.90 -12.16 1.42
CA ARG A 508 -35.89 -11.19 1.86
C ARG A 508 -35.60 -10.67 3.27
N TYR A 509 -35.12 -11.55 4.14
CA TYR A 509 -34.88 -11.22 5.54
C TYR A 509 -33.40 -11.27 5.92
N GLN A 510 -32.48 -11.44 4.98
CA GLN A 510 -31.03 -11.53 5.26
C GLN A 510 -30.69 -12.58 6.35
N TYR A 511 -31.44 -13.69 6.38
CA TYR A 511 -31.33 -14.71 7.41
C TYR A 511 -31.05 -16.10 6.81
N PHE A 512 -29.88 -16.66 7.11
CA PHE A 512 -29.43 -17.95 6.60
C PHE A 512 -29.94 -19.11 7.48
N ILE A 513 -30.62 -20.07 6.87
CA ILE A 513 -31.02 -21.32 7.53
C ILE A 513 -30.10 -22.45 7.04
N PRO A 514 -29.29 -23.10 7.91
CA PRO A 514 -28.43 -24.22 7.52
C PRO A 514 -29.21 -25.43 6.96
N ARG A 515 -28.59 -26.23 6.09
CA ARG A 515 -29.18 -27.46 5.50
C ARG A 515 -29.73 -28.43 6.55
N GLY A 516 -29.08 -28.49 7.71
CA GLY A 516 -29.43 -29.39 8.82
C GLY A 516 -30.59 -28.92 9.68
N ALA A 517 -31.11 -27.70 9.50
CA ALA A 517 -32.22 -27.18 10.29
C ALA A 517 -33.56 -27.87 9.97
N ARG A 518 -34.49 -27.84 10.92
CA ARG A 518 -35.83 -28.47 10.82
C ARG A 518 -36.96 -27.46 11.05
N ILE A 519 -38.13 -27.70 10.48
CA ILE A 519 -39.36 -26.89 10.63
C ILE A 519 -40.59 -27.81 10.75
N CYS A 520 -41.60 -27.42 11.55
CA CYS A 520 -42.89 -28.15 11.62
C CYS A 520 -43.85 -27.69 10.53
N SER A 521 -44.91 -28.45 10.23
CA SER A 521 -45.85 -28.09 9.16
C SER A 521 -46.63 -26.81 9.46
N LEU A 522 -46.94 -26.53 10.73
CA LEU A 522 -47.64 -25.30 11.14
C LEU A 522 -46.83 -24.02 10.81
N HIS A 523 -45.56 -23.96 11.23
CA HIS A 523 -44.66 -22.83 10.89
C HIS A 523 -44.25 -22.79 9.42
N ARG A 524 -44.46 -23.89 8.67
CA ARG A 524 -44.25 -23.91 7.23
C ARG A 524 -45.40 -23.24 6.49
N GLU A 525 -46.63 -23.38 6.99
CA GLU A 525 -47.84 -22.83 6.34
C GLU A 525 -48.15 -21.38 6.78
N GLU A 526 -47.81 -20.98 8.01
CA GLU A 526 -48.11 -19.63 8.54
C GLU A 526 -47.18 -18.51 8.04
N ALA A 527 -46.04 -18.84 7.41
CA ALA A 527 -45.14 -17.94 6.67
C ALA A 527 -44.58 -16.68 7.40
N ASN A 528 -44.59 -16.63 8.74
CA ASN A 528 -44.08 -15.45 9.48
C ASN A 528 -42.56 -15.51 9.78
N TYR A 529 -41.75 -15.47 8.72
CA TYR A 529 -40.28 -15.58 8.82
C TYR A 529 -39.57 -14.30 9.27
N GLU A 530 -40.25 -13.15 9.31
CA GLU A 530 -39.69 -11.89 9.84
C GLU A 530 -39.22 -12.04 11.29
N ASN A 531 -39.97 -12.83 12.07
CA ASN A 531 -39.69 -13.11 13.47
C ASN A 531 -38.40 -13.92 13.69
N LEU A 532 -37.83 -14.54 12.65
CA LEU A 532 -36.54 -15.23 12.77
C LEU A 532 -35.37 -14.24 12.90
N TYR A 533 -35.49 -13.05 12.31
CA TYR A 533 -34.45 -12.02 12.38
C TYR A 533 -34.40 -11.34 13.74
N THR A 534 -35.57 -11.18 14.36
CA THR A 534 -35.77 -10.54 15.68
C THR A 534 -35.63 -11.50 16.85
N ALA A 535 -35.60 -12.82 16.60
CA ALA A 535 -35.38 -13.80 17.65
C ALA A 535 -34.01 -13.59 18.33
N GLU A 536 -34.00 -13.55 19.67
CA GLU A 536 -32.82 -13.36 20.54
C GLU A 536 -31.68 -14.38 20.28
N TYR A 537 -31.98 -15.46 19.57
CA TYR A 537 -31.10 -16.60 19.32
C TYR A 537 -30.47 -16.62 17.92
N SER A 538 -30.61 -15.52 17.17
CA SER A 538 -30.03 -15.36 15.85
C SER A 538 -28.51 -15.16 15.91
N LEU A 539 -27.76 -16.01 15.20
CA LEU A 539 -26.30 -16.00 15.22
C LEU A 539 -25.74 -15.17 14.05
N ASN A 540 -24.58 -14.55 14.21
CA ASN A 540 -23.90 -13.77 13.16
C ASN A 540 -22.53 -14.35 12.78
N ASN A 541 -22.21 -15.55 13.27
CA ASN A 541 -20.95 -16.24 13.02
C ASN A 541 -21.11 -17.39 12.03
N PHE A 542 -20.28 -17.46 11.00
CA PHE A 542 -20.40 -18.42 9.89
C PHE A 542 -19.14 -19.27 9.80
N THR A 543 -19.31 -20.54 9.47
CA THR A 543 -18.19 -21.42 9.08
C THR A 543 -17.98 -21.31 7.58
N SER A 544 -16.85 -21.79 7.06
CA SER A 544 -16.62 -21.88 5.60
C SER A 544 -17.74 -22.64 4.89
N ALA A 545 -18.23 -23.74 5.47
CA ALA A 545 -19.36 -24.51 4.94
C ALA A 545 -20.67 -23.70 4.90
N HIS A 546 -20.93 -22.84 5.90
CA HIS A 546 -22.08 -21.94 5.85
C HIS A 546 -21.94 -20.90 4.74
N ILE A 547 -20.73 -20.39 4.50
CA ILE A 547 -20.48 -19.43 3.42
C ILE A 547 -20.65 -20.10 2.05
N GLU A 548 -20.14 -21.30 1.85
CA GLU A 548 -20.35 -22.08 0.63
C GLU A 548 -21.84 -22.34 0.38
N ASP A 549 -22.61 -22.64 1.43
CA ASP A 549 -24.04 -22.86 1.33
C ASP A 549 -24.83 -21.56 1.10
N ILE A 550 -24.43 -20.43 1.71
CA ILE A 550 -24.99 -19.11 1.39
C ILE A 550 -24.74 -18.75 -0.06
N ILE A 551 -23.51 -18.95 -0.55
CA ILE A 551 -23.16 -18.73 -1.95
C ILE A 551 -24.01 -19.64 -2.82
N PHE A 552 -24.16 -20.91 -2.46
CA PHE A 552 -25.02 -21.85 -3.18
C PHE A 552 -26.47 -21.36 -3.24
N ILE A 553 -27.10 -21.01 -2.11
CA ILE A 553 -28.49 -20.51 -2.03
C ILE A 553 -28.66 -19.18 -2.77
N LEU A 554 -27.70 -18.25 -2.67
CA LEU A 554 -27.75 -16.96 -3.38
C LEU A 554 -27.47 -17.12 -4.87
N MET A 555 -26.64 -18.09 -5.27
CA MET A 555 -26.47 -18.45 -6.68
C MET A 555 -27.74 -19.09 -7.23
N GLU A 556 -28.43 -19.86 -6.40
CA GLU A 556 -29.71 -20.47 -6.72
C GLU A 556 -30.87 -19.44 -6.74
N GLY A 557 -30.78 -18.40 -5.90
CA GLY A 557 -31.81 -17.38 -5.67
C GLY A 557 -31.54 -16.00 -6.27
N LEU A 558 -30.41 -15.81 -6.94
CA LEU A 558 -30.46 -15.18 -8.26
C LEU A 558 -31.51 -15.99 -9.02
N GLN A 559 -32.79 -15.56 -8.96
CA GLN A 559 -33.72 -15.90 -10.01
C GLN A 559 -32.90 -15.71 -11.27
N ASN A 560 -32.73 -16.82 -11.98
CA ASN A 560 -32.03 -16.90 -13.25
C ASN A 560 -32.29 -15.57 -13.92
N ILE A 561 -31.28 -14.72 -14.06
CA ILE A 561 -31.43 -13.63 -15.01
C ILE A 561 -31.29 -14.30 -16.37
N SER A 562 -32.31 -15.10 -16.69
CA SER A 562 -32.51 -15.68 -17.99
C SER A 562 -32.92 -14.50 -18.83
N TYR A 563 -31.92 -13.77 -19.30
CA TYR A 563 -32.06 -12.86 -20.40
C TYR A 563 -32.33 -13.62 -21.71
N GLU A 564 -32.72 -14.90 -21.65
CA GLU A 564 -33.24 -15.62 -22.82
C GLU A 564 -34.40 -14.85 -23.43
N ASN A 565 -35.21 -14.18 -22.60
CA ASN A 565 -36.19 -13.22 -23.07
C ASN A 565 -36.16 -11.91 -22.26
N ILE A 566 -35.65 -10.85 -22.89
CA ILE A 566 -35.60 -9.50 -22.32
C ILE A 566 -36.98 -8.91 -21.97
N GLN A 567 -38.05 -9.43 -22.56
CA GLN A 567 -39.42 -8.96 -22.31
C GLN A 567 -39.88 -9.20 -20.87
N ASN A 568 -39.26 -10.18 -20.19
CA ASN A 568 -39.62 -10.58 -18.83
C ASN A 568 -39.11 -9.60 -17.75
N TYR A 569 -38.31 -8.58 -18.11
CA TYR A 569 -37.68 -7.67 -17.15
C TYR A 569 -38.40 -6.33 -17.05
N PRO A 570 -38.38 -5.66 -15.89
CA PRO A 570 -38.83 -4.27 -15.76
C PRO A 570 -38.04 -3.30 -16.67
N ASP A 571 -38.70 -2.30 -17.25
CA ASP A 571 -38.10 -1.40 -18.24
C ASP A 571 -36.91 -0.61 -17.67
N ASN A 572 -36.97 -0.21 -16.40
CA ASN A 572 -35.87 0.47 -15.71
C ASN A 572 -34.61 -0.41 -15.59
N GLN A 573 -34.77 -1.73 -15.42
CA GLN A 573 -33.62 -2.65 -15.36
C GLN A 573 -33.03 -2.85 -16.76
N VAL A 574 -33.87 -2.97 -17.78
CA VAL A 574 -33.42 -3.09 -19.17
C VAL A 574 -32.62 -1.85 -19.58
N ASP A 575 -33.16 -0.65 -19.34
CA ASP A 575 -32.46 0.60 -19.61
C ASP A 575 -31.12 0.73 -18.84
N TYR A 576 -31.12 0.32 -17.56
CA TYR A 576 -29.89 0.33 -16.78
C TYR A 576 -28.79 -0.58 -17.36
N PHE A 577 -29.13 -1.84 -17.68
CA PHE A 577 -28.16 -2.85 -18.08
C PHE A 577 -27.72 -2.75 -19.53
N ILE A 578 -28.63 -2.43 -20.46
CA ILE A 578 -28.30 -2.37 -21.90
C ILE A 578 -28.33 -0.95 -22.47
N GLY A 579 -28.87 0.04 -21.75
CA GLY A 579 -28.93 1.44 -22.21
C GLY A 579 -29.92 1.70 -23.33
N LEU A 580 -30.87 0.79 -23.55
CA LEU A 580 -31.86 0.83 -24.62
C LEU A 580 -33.20 0.32 -24.09
N SER A 581 -34.30 0.78 -24.71
CA SER A 581 -35.63 0.25 -24.43
C SER A 581 -35.83 -1.14 -25.05
N LYS A 582 -36.82 -1.89 -24.55
CA LYS A 582 -37.20 -3.18 -25.15
C LYS A 582 -37.62 -3.06 -26.62
N GLN A 583 -38.24 -1.93 -26.99
CA GLN A 583 -38.63 -1.65 -28.37
C GLN A 583 -37.40 -1.46 -29.25
N GLN A 584 -36.41 -0.70 -28.79
CA GLN A 584 -35.14 -0.51 -29.51
C GLN A 584 -34.38 -1.84 -29.65
N HIS A 585 -34.37 -2.67 -28.59
CA HIS A 585 -33.82 -4.01 -28.65
C HIS A 585 -34.52 -4.89 -29.73
N ALA A 586 -35.85 -4.85 -29.79
CA ALA A 586 -36.62 -5.57 -30.81
C ALA A 586 -36.32 -5.07 -32.23
N GLN A 587 -36.20 -3.75 -32.41
CA GLN A 587 -35.82 -3.14 -33.69
C GLN A 587 -34.45 -3.61 -34.18
N ILE A 588 -33.47 -3.78 -33.28
CA ILE A 588 -32.16 -4.34 -33.65
C ILE A 588 -32.30 -5.78 -34.16
N LEU A 589 -33.11 -6.62 -33.49
CA LEU A 589 -33.35 -7.99 -33.93
C LEU A 589 -34.07 -8.06 -35.28
N GLU A 590 -35.04 -7.18 -35.52
CA GLU A 590 -35.72 -7.07 -36.81
C GLU A 590 -34.76 -6.66 -37.93
N ALA A 591 -33.88 -5.70 -37.65
CA ALA A 591 -32.82 -5.26 -38.56
C ALA A 591 -31.71 -6.32 -38.75
N THR A 592 -31.68 -7.38 -37.93
CA THR A 592 -30.69 -8.47 -38.03
C THR A 592 -31.33 -9.86 -38.05
N PRO A 593 -31.93 -10.26 -39.19
CA PRO A 593 -32.64 -11.54 -39.31
C PRO A 593 -31.79 -12.75 -38.94
N ARG A 594 -30.47 -12.72 -39.23
CA ARG A 594 -29.52 -13.78 -38.85
C ARG A 594 -29.42 -13.95 -37.34
N LEU A 595 -29.41 -12.84 -36.60
CA LEU A 595 -29.36 -12.86 -35.14
C LEU A 595 -30.72 -13.26 -34.57
N ARG A 596 -31.82 -12.73 -35.11
CA ARG A 596 -33.19 -13.08 -34.67
C ARG A 596 -33.49 -14.58 -34.80
N ASN A 597 -33.07 -15.20 -35.91
CA ASN A 597 -33.34 -16.60 -36.20
C ASN A 597 -32.33 -17.57 -35.54
N MET A 598 -31.26 -17.04 -34.92
CA MET A 598 -30.25 -17.85 -34.24
C MET A 598 -30.79 -18.37 -32.91
N ASN A 599 -30.45 -19.62 -32.57
CA ASN A 599 -30.73 -20.15 -31.24
C ASN A 599 -30.05 -19.28 -30.16
N ARG A 600 -30.84 -18.76 -29.21
CA ARG A 600 -30.42 -17.78 -28.20
C ARG A 600 -29.89 -16.46 -28.79
N GLY A 601 -30.35 -16.05 -29.97
CA GLY A 601 -29.91 -14.82 -30.63
C GLY A 601 -30.28 -13.53 -29.87
N SER A 602 -31.51 -13.45 -29.36
CA SER A 602 -31.97 -12.37 -28.48
C SER A 602 -31.09 -12.23 -27.23
N PHE A 603 -30.75 -13.36 -26.61
CA PHE A 603 -29.83 -13.41 -25.47
C PHE A 603 -28.41 -12.97 -25.84
N ALA A 604 -27.89 -13.44 -26.97
CA ALA A 604 -26.56 -13.06 -27.46
C ALA A 604 -26.45 -11.54 -27.69
N LEU A 605 -27.51 -10.93 -28.25
CA LEU A 605 -27.63 -9.47 -28.39
C LEU A 605 -27.61 -8.79 -27.02
N THR A 606 -28.45 -9.26 -26.10
CA THR A 606 -28.59 -8.67 -24.76
C THR A 606 -27.27 -8.68 -24.00
N VAL A 607 -26.53 -9.80 -24.02
CA VAL A 607 -25.22 -9.93 -23.36
C VAL A 607 -24.20 -8.96 -23.98
N LEU A 608 -24.18 -8.82 -25.31
CA LEU A 608 -23.27 -7.89 -25.99
C LEU A 608 -23.60 -6.44 -25.65
N LEU A 609 -24.87 -6.04 -25.68
CA LEU A 609 -25.29 -4.69 -25.31
C LEU A 609 -24.96 -4.39 -23.84
N CYS A 610 -25.18 -5.37 -22.95
CA CYS A 610 -24.80 -5.26 -21.55
C CYS A 610 -23.29 -5.05 -21.39
N LYS A 611 -22.46 -5.79 -22.14
CA LYS A 611 -21.01 -5.62 -22.17
C LYS A 611 -20.60 -4.21 -22.61
N LEU A 612 -21.22 -3.66 -23.66
CA LEU A 612 -20.93 -2.31 -24.16
C LEU A 612 -21.36 -1.22 -23.17
N ARG A 613 -22.57 -1.37 -22.60
CA ARG A 613 -23.17 -0.43 -21.65
C ARG A 613 -22.43 -0.38 -20.32
N THR A 614 -22.12 -1.53 -19.73
CA THR A 614 -21.54 -1.63 -18.38
C THR A 614 -20.02 -1.63 -18.37
N GLY A 615 -19.38 -2.19 -19.40
CA GLY A 615 -17.95 -2.47 -19.42
C GLY A 615 -17.52 -3.68 -18.56
N ASP A 616 -18.48 -4.43 -18.00
CA ASP A 616 -18.19 -5.55 -17.08
C ASP A 616 -17.35 -6.66 -17.72
N SER A 617 -16.47 -7.30 -16.94
CA SER A 617 -15.61 -8.39 -17.44
C SER A 617 -16.41 -9.63 -17.87
N GLY A 618 -15.83 -10.48 -18.72
CA GLY A 618 -16.46 -11.74 -19.11
C GLY A 618 -16.79 -12.65 -17.92
N ASP A 619 -15.98 -12.60 -16.85
CA ASP A 619 -16.22 -13.33 -15.60
C ASP A 619 -17.42 -12.76 -14.83
N ARG A 620 -17.56 -11.42 -14.75
CA ARG A 620 -18.71 -10.78 -14.11
C ARG A 620 -20.00 -11.08 -14.87
N LEU A 621 -19.98 -11.00 -16.20
CA LEU A 621 -21.12 -11.38 -17.03
C LEU A 621 -21.42 -12.90 -16.90
N SER A 622 -20.40 -13.75 -16.83
CA SER A 622 -20.59 -15.19 -16.60
C SER A 622 -21.32 -15.49 -15.30
N CYS A 623 -20.98 -14.75 -14.24
CA CYS A 623 -21.69 -14.84 -12.96
C CYS A 623 -23.11 -14.26 -13.05
N LEU A 624 -23.26 -13.07 -13.64
CA LEU A 624 -24.55 -12.37 -13.75
C LEU A 624 -25.59 -13.16 -14.55
N PHE A 625 -25.16 -13.74 -15.67
CA PHE A 625 -26.03 -14.49 -16.59
C PHE A 625 -26.05 -16.00 -16.30
N GLN A 626 -25.25 -16.48 -15.34
CA GLN A 626 -25.06 -17.91 -15.01
C GLN A 626 -24.76 -18.81 -16.22
N VAL A 627 -24.08 -18.26 -17.23
CA VAL A 627 -23.65 -19.01 -18.41
C VAL A 627 -22.14 -19.15 -18.35
N PRO A 628 -21.56 -20.32 -18.66
CA PRO A 628 -20.11 -20.48 -18.70
C PRO A 628 -19.46 -19.41 -19.57
N ARG A 629 -18.41 -18.77 -19.04
CA ARG A 629 -17.71 -17.66 -19.70
C ARG A 629 -17.40 -17.94 -21.17
N ARG A 630 -16.91 -19.14 -21.48
CA ARG A 630 -16.58 -19.55 -22.85
C ARG A 630 -17.80 -19.48 -23.79
N THR A 631 -18.98 -19.89 -23.30
CA THR A 631 -20.23 -19.83 -24.06
C THR A 631 -20.67 -18.39 -24.27
N LEU A 632 -20.60 -17.53 -23.24
CA LEU A 632 -20.91 -16.10 -23.38
C LEU A 632 -19.97 -15.39 -24.37
N GLU A 633 -18.66 -15.64 -24.28
CA GLU A 633 -17.68 -15.07 -25.20
C GLU A 633 -17.95 -15.49 -26.65
N THR A 634 -18.35 -16.75 -26.85
CA THR A 634 -18.74 -17.27 -28.18
C THR A 634 -20.00 -16.55 -28.69
N LEU A 635 -21.06 -16.46 -27.87
CA LEU A 635 -22.31 -15.79 -28.24
C LEU A 635 -22.09 -14.31 -28.55
N MET A 636 -21.34 -13.58 -27.71
CA MET A 636 -20.99 -12.18 -27.97
C MET A 636 -20.16 -12.03 -29.25
N SER A 637 -19.24 -12.96 -29.55
CA SER A 637 -18.47 -12.90 -30.79
C SER A 637 -19.35 -13.08 -32.02
N VAL A 638 -20.32 -14.00 -31.97
CA VAL A 638 -21.29 -14.21 -33.06
C VAL A 638 -22.19 -12.98 -33.20
N ALA A 639 -22.75 -12.46 -32.11
CA ALA A 639 -23.57 -11.27 -32.13
C ALA A 639 -22.81 -10.05 -32.67
N ARG A 640 -21.54 -9.83 -32.28
CA ARG A 640 -20.70 -8.76 -32.83
C ARG A 640 -20.56 -8.87 -34.34
N ASN A 641 -20.23 -10.06 -34.84
CA ASN A 641 -20.02 -10.29 -36.26
C ASN A 641 -21.31 -10.07 -37.06
N ILE A 642 -22.46 -10.54 -36.54
CA ILE A 642 -23.75 -10.33 -37.20
C ILE A 642 -24.14 -8.85 -37.16
N LEU A 643 -24.02 -8.16 -36.03
CA LEU A 643 -24.30 -6.71 -35.97
C LEU A 643 -23.39 -5.93 -36.92
N LEU A 644 -22.10 -6.27 -37.00
CA LEU A 644 -21.17 -5.61 -37.91
C LEU A 644 -21.54 -5.80 -39.39
N MET A 645 -22.10 -6.95 -39.76
CA MET A 645 -22.47 -7.26 -41.15
C MET A 645 -23.89 -6.80 -41.51
N ASP A 646 -24.84 -6.92 -40.59
CA ASP A 646 -26.26 -6.69 -40.86
C ASP A 646 -26.72 -5.32 -40.36
N PHE A 647 -26.34 -4.92 -39.14
CA PHE A 647 -26.86 -3.72 -38.51
C PHE A 647 -26.05 -2.47 -38.84
N VAL A 648 -24.72 -2.52 -38.68
CA VAL A 648 -23.83 -1.36 -38.88
C VAL A 648 -23.98 -0.72 -40.26
N PRO A 649 -24.04 -1.47 -41.39
CA PRO A 649 -24.17 -0.88 -42.71
C PRO A 649 -25.52 -0.20 -42.98
N GLN A 650 -26.52 -0.35 -42.09
CA GLN A 650 -27.81 0.36 -42.19
C GLN A 650 -27.79 1.72 -41.48
N TYR A 651 -26.71 2.07 -40.79
CA TYR A 651 -26.64 3.29 -39.97
C TYR A 651 -25.28 3.98 -40.00
N LEU A 652 -24.25 3.42 -40.64
CA LEU A 652 -22.88 3.93 -40.59
C LEU A 652 -22.11 3.60 -41.87
N GLY A 653 -21.26 4.52 -42.31
CA GLY A 653 -20.38 4.36 -43.46
C GLY A 653 -20.90 5.05 -44.72
N PHE A 654 -20.00 5.24 -45.69
CA PHE A 654 -20.29 5.95 -46.95
C PHE A 654 -21.25 5.21 -47.88
N SER A 655 -21.46 3.91 -47.67
CA SER A 655 -22.43 3.11 -48.41
C SER A 655 -23.86 3.26 -47.90
N HIS A 656 -24.04 3.68 -46.65
CA HIS A 656 -25.35 3.87 -46.01
C HIS A 656 -25.97 5.23 -46.36
N LEU A 657 -25.13 6.27 -46.29
CA LEU A 657 -25.56 7.65 -46.46
C LEU A 657 -25.18 8.14 -47.86
N ARG A 658 -25.95 9.03 -48.46
CA ARG A 658 -25.53 9.79 -49.64
C ARG A 658 -24.97 11.14 -49.21
N ARG A 659 -24.03 11.69 -49.99
CA ARG A 659 -23.44 13.01 -49.72
C ARG A 659 -24.49 14.13 -49.60
N GLU A 660 -25.56 14.09 -50.40
CA GLU A 660 -26.65 15.07 -50.30
C GLU A 660 -27.42 14.97 -48.97
N GLN A 661 -27.46 13.78 -48.35
CA GLN A 661 -28.07 13.60 -47.03
C GLN A 661 -27.18 14.14 -45.92
N VAL A 662 -25.85 14.17 -46.10
CA VAL A 662 -24.94 14.89 -45.19
C VAL A 662 -25.19 16.39 -45.30
N ALA A 663 -25.23 16.94 -46.52
CA ALA A 663 -25.50 18.36 -46.74
C ALA A 663 -26.89 18.79 -46.21
N ALA A 664 -27.91 17.94 -46.32
CA ALA A 664 -29.23 18.20 -45.75
C ALA A 664 -29.26 18.18 -44.21
N ARG A 665 -28.22 17.66 -43.56
CA ARG A 665 -28.03 17.66 -42.10
C ARG A 665 -27.17 18.81 -41.61
N ASN A 666 -26.82 19.76 -42.49
CA ASN A 666 -26.17 20.99 -42.08
C ASN A 666 -27.05 21.70 -41.04
N SER A 667 -26.49 21.99 -39.86
CA SER A 667 -27.19 22.74 -38.83
C SER A 667 -27.33 24.19 -39.29
N TYR A 668 -28.31 24.90 -38.76
CA TYR A 668 -28.56 26.30 -39.14
C TYR A 668 -27.31 27.15 -38.94
N ILE A 669 -26.62 26.96 -37.81
CA ILE A 669 -25.38 27.67 -37.48
C ILE A 669 -24.26 27.32 -38.47
N ALA A 670 -24.05 26.04 -38.78
CA ALA A 670 -22.99 25.60 -39.69
C ALA A 670 -23.22 26.14 -41.11
N ASP A 671 -24.46 26.08 -41.58
CA ASP A 671 -24.86 26.51 -42.91
C ASP A 671 -24.69 28.02 -43.11
N HIS A 672 -24.98 28.84 -42.09
CA HIS A 672 -24.78 30.30 -42.16
C HIS A 672 -23.32 30.73 -42.10
N ILE A 673 -22.45 29.93 -41.51
CA ILE A 673 -21.03 30.28 -41.33
C ILE A 673 -20.19 29.77 -42.51
N PHE A 674 -20.49 28.58 -43.01
CA PHE A 674 -19.63 27.86 -43.95
C PHE A 674 -20.32 27.53 -45.28
N SER A 675 -21.56 27.97 -45.47
CA SER A 675 -22.30 27.82 -46.72
C SER A 675 -23.10 29.10 -47.05
N GLU A 676 -23.82 29.06 -48.17
CA GLU A 676 -24.84 30.04 -48.54
C GLU A 676 -26.21 29.50 -48.08
N PRO A 677 -26.87 30.13 -47.09
CA PRO A 677 -28.10 29.61 -46.47
C PRO A 677 -29.22 29.30 -47.47
N ASP A 678 -29.31 30.14 -48.51
CA ASP A 678 -30.37 30.12 -49.53
C ASP A 678 -30.06 29.20 -50.72
N ALA A 679 -28.89 28.55 -50.73
CA ALA A 679 -28.53 27.62 -51.82
C ALA A 679 -29.46 26.38 -51.81
N PRO A 680 -29.86 25.86 -52.98
CA PRO A 680 -30.59 24.59 -53.07
C PRO A 680 -29.82 23.45 -52.38
N ALA A 681 -30.50 22.53 -51.69
CA ALA A 681 -29.85 21.43 -50.94
C ALA A 681 -28.88 20.57 -51.80
N ALA A 682 -29.12 20.47 -53.11
CA ALA A 682 -28.25 19.77 -54.06
C ALA A 682 -26.93 20.52 -54.36
N GLN A 683 -26.86 21.82 -54.07
CA GLN A 683 -25.69 22.69 -54.24
C GLN A 683 -25.00 23.02 -52.91
N LYS A 684 -25.63 22.72 -51.76
CA LYS A 684 -25.01 22.91 -50.44
C LYS A 684 -23.79 21.99 -50.28
N PRO A 685 -22.68 22.47 -49.70
CA PRO A 685 -21.54 21.64 -49.32
C PRO A 685 -21.96 20.65 -48.23
N ALA A 686 -21.41 19.44 -48.25
CA ALA A 686 -21.46 18.56 -47.10
C ALA A 686 -20.49 19.11 -46.04
N ILE A 687 -21.01 19.46 -44.86
CA ILE A 687 -20.19 19.94 -43.76
C ILE A 687 -19.89 18.76 -42.82
N THR A 688 -18.61 18.38 -42.77
CA THR A 688 -18.12 17.28 -41.94
C THR A 688 -17.19 17.81 -40.86
N ILE A 689 -17.40 17.34 -39.64
CA ILE A 689 -16.57 17.63 -38.47
C ILE A 689 -15.79 16.35 -38.16
N ALA A 690 -14.47 16.46 -38.05
CA ALA A 690 -13.60 15.31 -37.81
C ALA A 690 -12.80 15.47 -36.52
N ASP A 691 -12.68 14.39 -35.75
CA ASP A 691 -11.85 14.37 -34.54
C ASP A 691 -11.46 12.94 -34.15
N ALA A 692 -10.29 12.81 -33.52
CA ALA A 692 -9.82 11.57 -32.94
C ALA A 692 -10.19 11.50 -31.45
N THR A 693 -10.91 10.44 -31.05
CA THR A 693 -11.19 10.20 -29.63
C THR A 693 -10.13 9.31 -29.00
N TYR A 694 -10.04 9.35 -27.67
CA TYR A 694 -9.11 8.50 -26.93
C TYR A 694 -9.86 7.41 -26.16
N ILE A 695 -9.49 6.15 -26.43
CA ILE A 695 -9.87 5.00 -25.62
C ILE A 695 -8.61 4.51 -24.90
N TYR A 696 -8.58 4.65 -23.58
CA TYR A 696 -7.47 4.17 -22.77
C TYR A 696 -7.43 2.64 -22.81
N THR A 697 -6.25 2.08 -23.00
CA THR A 697 -6.02 0.64 -23.01
C THR A 697 -5.15 0.23 -21.83
N GLN A 698 -5.34 -0.99 -21.35
CA GLN A 698 -4.45 -1.55 -20.33
C GLN A 698 -3.01 -1.63 -20.85
N LYS A 699 -2.04 -1.59 -19.94
CA LYS A 699 -0.65 -1.81 -20.31
C LYS A 699 -0.47 -3.25 -20.81
N SER A 700 -0.10 -3.40 -22.08
CA SER A 700 0.16 -4.70 -22.70
C SER A 700 1.53 -5.25 -22.32
N SER A 701 1.65 -6.59 -22.24
CA SER A 701 2.94 -7.28 -22.15
C SER A 701 3.66 -7.33 -23.51
N ASN A 702 2.95 -7.09 -24.61
CA ASN A 702 3.55 -6.94 -25.93
C ASN A 702 4.19 -5.54 -26.03
N TYR A 703 5.52 -5.51 -26.01
CA TYR A 703 6.31 -4.28 -26.02
C TYR A 703 6.05 -3.41 -27.27
N LEU A 704 5.91 -4.00 -28.46
CA LEU A 704 5.65 -3.25 -29.70
C LEU A 704 4.29 -2.55 -29.61
N PHE A 705 3.25 -3.32 -29.27
CA PHE A 705 1.91 -2.76 -29.07
C PHE A 705 1.91 -1.70 -27.96
N GLN A 706 2.65 -1.91 -26.87
CA GLN A 706 2.76 -0.94 -25.79
C GLN A 706 3.45 0.36 -26.25
N LYS A 707 4.51 0.27 -27.06
CA LYS A 707 5.23 1.41 -27.61
C LYS A 707 4.33 2.23 -28.53
N ASP A 708 3.62 1.58 -29.43
CA ASP A 708 2.77 2.24 -30.44
C ASP A 708 1.53 2.89 -29.80
N THR A 709 0.99 2.28 -28.75
CA THR A 709 -0.18 2.82 -28.04
C THR A 709 0.16 3.80 -26.92
N TYR A 710 1.43 4.04 -26.59
CA TYR A 710 1.79 4.97 -25.51
C TYR A 710 1.77 6.42 -25.98
N SER A 711 0.88 7.23 -25.39
CA SER A 711 0.85 8.68 -25.65
C SER A 711 1.86 9.40 -24.78
N LEU A 712 2.79 10.14 -25.40
CA LEU A 712 3.71 11.03 -24.68
C LEU A 712 2.99 12.24 -24.06
N HIS A 713 1.87 12.68 -24.64
CA HIS A 713 1.08 13.82 -24.14
C HIS A 713 0.15 13.44 -22.99
N LYS A 714 -0.46 12.25 -23.03
CA LYS A 714 -1.40 11.78 -22.01
C LYS A 714 -0.74 10.87 -20.96
N HIS A 715 0.53 10.51 -21.16
CA HIS A 715 1.32 9.63 -20.29
C HIS A 715 0.67 8.28 -19.97
N ARG A 716 -0.11 7.75 -20.91
CA ARG A 716 -0.88 6.49 -20.78
C ARG A 716 -1.01 5.79 -22.13
N ASN A 717 -1.26 4.48 -22.08
CA ASN A 717 -1.62 3.68 -23.26
C ASN A 717 -3.04 4.01 -23.72
N LEU A 718 -3.19 4.31 -24.99
CA LEU A 718 -4.48 4.59 -25.62
C LEU A 718 -4.46 4.18 -27.10
N LEU A 719 -5.65 3.94 -27.63
CA LEU A 719 -5.93 3.82 -29.05
C LEU A 719 -6.85 4.96 -29.47
N LYS A 720 -6.74 5.35 -30.74
CA LYS A 720 -7.47 6.46 -31.33
C LYS A 720 -8.47 6.01 -32.39
N PRO A 721 -9.76 5.84 -32.07
CA PRO A 721 -10.80 5.87 -33.08
C PRO A 721 -10.94 7.29 -33.64
N PHE A 722 -11.11 7.39 -34.95
CA PHE A 722 -11.33 8.64 -35.67
C PHE A 722 -12.79 8.73 -36.09
N ILE A 723 -13.44 9.87 -35.82
CA ILE A 723 -14.88 10.06 -36.05
C ILE A 723 -15.08 11.14 -37.10
N LEU A 724 -15.96 10.86 -38.06
CA LEU A 724 -16.52 11.83 -39.00
C LEU A 724 -18.00 12.01 -38.68
N CYS A 725 -18.44 13.22 -38.36
CA CYS A 725 -19.86 13.50 -38.13
C CYS A 725 -20.34 14.75 -38.87
N ALA A 726 -21.63 14.75 -39.23
CA ALA A 726 -22.31 15.94 -39.72
C ALA A 726 -22.48 16.97 -38.59
N SER A 727 -22.86 18.20 -38.93
CA SER A 727 -23.07 19.28 -37.96
C SER A 727 -24.29 19.10 -37.04
N ASP A 728 -25.22 18.19 -37.36
CA ASP A 728 -26.27 17.78 -36.42
C ASP A 728 -25.80 16.65 -35.46
N GLY A 729 -24.54 16.23 -35.57
CA GLY A 729 -23.93 15.15 -34.80
C GLY A 729 -24.22 13.74 -35.31
N TYR A 730 -24.86 13.58 -36.47
CA TYR A 730 -24.99 12.27 -37.10
C TYR A 730 -23.61 11.74 -37.50
N ILE A 731 -23.28 10.53 -37.07
CA ILE A 731 -21.96 9.95 -37.32
C ILE A 731 -21.96 9.41 -38.76
N ILE A 732 -21.17 10.01 -39.63
CA ILE A 732 -21.06 9.59 -41.04
C ILE A 732 -20.29 8.27 -41.08
N ASP A 733 -19.11 8.24 -40.45
CA ASP A 733 -18.28 7.05 -40.38
C ASP A 733 -17.25 7.12 -39.22
N VAL A 734 -16.68 5.97 -38.86
CA VAL A 734 -15.58 5.87 -37.89
C VAL A 734 -14.44 4.97 -38.40
N ARG A 735 -13.20 5.45 -38.23
CA ARG A 735 -11.98 4.84 -38.75
C ARG A 735 -10.97 4.51 -37.63
N GLY A 736 -10.01 3.63 -37.89
CA GLY A 736 -8.98 3.20 -36.93
C GLY A 736 -9.05 1.71 -36.54
N PRO A 737 -8.50 1.33 -35.35
CA PRO A 737 -7.99 2.21 -34.32
C PRO A 737 -6.55 2.59 -34.63
N TYR A 738 -6.23 3.87 -34.55
CA TYR A 738 -4.87 4.36 -34.77
C TYR A 738 -4.05 4.32 -33.49
N SER A 739 -2.74 4.19 -33.66
CA SER A 739 -1.76 4.25 -32.60
C SER A 739 -1.78 5.63 -31.93
N ALA A 740 -1.41 5.71 -30.65
CA ALA A 740 -1.35 6.97 -29.94
C ALA A 740 -0.32 7.96 -30.54
N THR A 741 0.68 7.40 -31.22
CA THR A 741 1.75 8.12 -31.92
C THR A 741 1.31 8.71 -33.27
N THR A 742 0.22 8.21 -33.86
CA THR A 742 -0.32 8.76 -35.11
C THR A 742 -1.03 10.08 -34.81
N ASN A 743 -0.59 11.18 -35.44
CA ASN A 743 -1.25 12.47 -35.32
C ASN A 743 -2.48 12.55 -36.25
N ASP A 744 -3.35 13.53 -36.00
CA ASP A 744 -4.66 13.57 -36.65
C ASP A 744 -4.56 14.00 -38.13
N ALA A 745 -3.58 14.84 -38.48
CA ALA A 745 -3.21 15.13 -39.87
C ALA A 745 -2.79 13.87 -40.67
N THR A 746 -2.00 12.97 -40.08
CA THR A 746 -1.60 11.72 -40.75
C THR A 746 -2.82 10.84 -41.00
N ILE A 747 -3.72 10.73 -40.02
CA ILE A 747 -4.97 9.98 -40.17
C ILE A 747 -5.81 10.56 -41.32
N MET A 748 -5.95 11.88 -41.40
CA MET A 748 -6.71 12.53 -42.46
C MET A 748 -6.06 12.31 -43.84
N ASN A 749 -4.74 12.41 -43.96
CA ASN A 749 -4.04 12.13 -45.21
C ASN A 749 -4.23 10.70 -45.69
N ASP A 750 -4.25 9.72 -44.77
CA ASP A 750 -4.58 8.33 -45.13
C ASP A 750 -5.99 8.24 -45.73
N LEU A 751 -6.98 8.93 -45.14
CA LEU A 751 -8.35 8.97 -45.66
C LEU A 751 -8.46 9.66 -47.02
N LEU A 752 -7.71 10.75 -47.24
CA LEU A 752 -7.68 11.45 -48.54
C LEU A 752 -7.10 10.60 -49.68
N ASN A 753 -6.42 9.50 -49.35
CA ASN A 753 -5.94 8.53 -50.33
C ASN A 753 -6.93 7.37 -50.56
N GLU A 754 -8.00 7.24 -49.77
CA GLU A 754 -9.02 6.20 -49.96
C GLU A 754 -9.96 6.57 -51.12
N THR A 755 -10.18 5.64 -52.05
CA THR A 755 -11.08 5.86 -53.20
C THR A 755 -12.52 6.12 -52.74
N GLU A 756 -13.02 5.34 -51.78
CA GLU A 756 -14.37 5.49 -51.22
C GLU A 756 -14.61 6.90 -50.65
N PHE A 757 -13.61 7.48 -49.99
CA PHE A 757 -13.69 8.84 -49.43
C PHE A 757 -13.77 9.89 -50.55
N ASN A 758 -12.90 9.78 -51.56
CA ASN A 758 -12.87 10.72 -52.69
C ASN A 758 -14.10 10.59 -53.60
N ASP A 759 -14.68 9.39 -53.73
CA ASP A 759 -15.90 9.16 -54.51
C ASP A 759 -17.13 9.73 -53.78
N PHE A 760 -17.10 9.79 -52.45
CA PHE A 760 -18.19 10.30 -51.63
C PHE A 760 -18.23 11.83 -51.59
N TYR A 761 -17.10 12.49 -51.30
CA TYR A 761 -17.02 13.95 -51.17
C TYR A 761 -16.70 14.64 -52.49
N LYS A 762 -17.27 15.83 -52.70
CA LYS A 762 -17.11 16.64 -53.91
C LYS A 762 -16.29 17.90 -53.64
N GLU A 763 -15.80 18.51 -54.71
CA GLU A 763 -15.15 19.82 -54.66
C GLU A 763 -16.05 20.84 -53.93
N ASN A 764 -15.43 21.67 -53.08
CA ASN A 764 -16.04 22.63 -52.15
C ASN A 764 -16.76 22.03 -50.94
N ASP A 765 -16.72 20.71 -50.70
CA ASP A 765 -17.16 20.15 -49.42
C ASP A 765 -16.27 20.62 -48.26
N VAL A 766 -16.88 20.80 -47.09
CA VAL A 766 -16.28 21.54 -45.97
C VAL A 766 -15.89 20.59 -44.84
N PHE A 767 -14.66 20.74 -44.36
CA PHE A 767 -14.13 20.03 -43.20
C PHE A 767 -13.82 20.99 -42.05
N ILE A 768 -14.50 20.81 -40.93
CA ILE A 768 -14.27 21.57 -39.70
C ILE A 768 -13.35 20.74 -38.80
N LEU A 769 -12.14 21.26 -38.58
CA LEU A 769 -11.02 20.53 -38.00
C LEU A 769 -10.44 21.26 -36.79
N ASP A 770 -9.72 20.52 -35.96
CA ASP A 770 -8.91 21.09 -34.88
C ASP A 770 -7.52 21.54 -35.40
N ARG A 771 -6.67 22.09 -34.52
CA ARG A 771 -5.34 22.56 -34.93
C ARG A 771 -4.35 21.42 -35.25
N GLY A 772 -4.62 20.20 -34.78
CA GLY A 772 -3.80 19.01 -35.04
C GLY A 772 -3.83 18.54 -36.49
N PHE A 773 -4.75 19.06 -37.30
CA PHE A 773 -4.87 18.80 -38.75
C PHE A 773 -4.07 19.76 -39.64
N ARG A 774 -3.32 20.71 -39.06
CA ARG A 774 -2.61 21.74 -39.83
C ARG A 774 -1.79 21.16 -40.99
N ASP A 775 -1.10 20.06 -40.74
CA ASP A 775 -0.15 19.46 -41.69
C ASP A 775 -0.84 18.71 -42.85
N CYS A 776 -2.18 18.58 -42.86
CA CYS A 776 -2.95 17.99 -43.97
C CYS A 776 -3.79 19.01 -44.75
N MET A 777 -3.72 20.30 -44.41
CA MET A 777 -4.57 21.34 -45.03
C MET A 777 -4.27 21.53 -46.52
N ASP A 778 -2.98 21.50 -46.91
CA ASP A 778 -2.60 21.60 -48.32
C ASP A 778 -3.13 20.42 -49.13
N SER A 779 -3.02 19.20 -48.58
CA SER A 779 -3.56 17.99 -49.21
C SER A 779 -5.09 18.01 -49.34
N LEU A 780 -5.80 18.62 -48.39
CA LEU A 780 -7.26 18.85 -48.51
C LEU A 780 -7.58 19.79 -49.66
N HIS A 781 -6.85 20.90 -49.77
CA HIS A 781 -7.06 21.90 -50.81
C HIS A 781 -6.69 21.37 -52.20
N GLU A 782 -5.65 20.55 -52.32
CA GLU A 782 -5.28 19.87 -53.58
C GLU A 782 -6.38 18.94 -54.09
N LYS A 783 -7.19 18.37 -53.18
CA LYS A 783 -8.37 17.56 -53.51
C LYS A 783 -9.62 18.40 -53.80
N GLY A 784 -9.53 19.72 -53.69
CA GLY A 784 -10.63 20.65 -53.91
C GLY A 784 -11.58 20.79 -52.71
N TYR A 785 -11.22 20.29 -51.52
CA TYR A 785 -12.02 20.44 -50.30
C TYR A 785 -11.65 21.71 -49.54
N ILE A 786 -12.57 22.23 -48.73
CA ILE A 786 -12.36 23.44 -47.92
C ILE A 786 -12.15 23.05 -46.46
N GLY A 787 -10.95 23.28 -45.94
CA GLY A 787 -10.64 23.05 -44.53
C GLY A 787 -10.79 24.31 -43.69
N HIS A 788 -11.46 24.21 -42.54
CA HIS A 788 -11.50 25.26 -41.53
C HIS A 788 -10.94 24.77 -40.19
N MET A 789 -9.93 25.47 -39.68
CA MET A 789 -9.33 25.22 -38.36
C MET A 789 -9.20 26.54 -37.57
N PRO A 790 -9.09 26.51 -36.24
CA PRO A 790 -8.85 27.72 -35.47
C PRO A 790 -7.52 28.40 -35.83
N GLU A 791 -7.55 29.72 -36.01
CA GLU A 791 -6.38 30.51 -36.39
C GLU A 791 -5.25 30.36 -35.38
N SER A 792 -4.03 30.46 -35.90
CA SER A 792 -2.79 30.35 -35.13
C SER A 792 -2.06 31.69 -35.15
N LYS A 793 -1.40 32.04 -34.04
CA LYS A 793 -0.64 33.28 -33.98
C LYS A 793 0.58 33.15 -34.89
N GLU A 794 0.83 34.18 -35.69
CA GLU A 794 2.11 34.33 -36.40
C GLU A 794 3.24 34.63 -35.41
N ASP A 795 4.45 34.21 -35.77
CA ASP A 795 5.64 34.46 -34.97
C ASP A 795 5.83 35.96 -34.71
N GLY A 796 5.99 36.32 -33.44
CA GLY A 796 6.16 37.71 -32.99
C GLY A 796 4.86 38.47 -32.67
N LYS A 797 3.67 37.91 -32.94
CA LYS A 797 2.39 38.53 -32.55
C LYS A 797 1.91 38.04 -31.18
N SER A 798 1.58 38.97 -30.28
CA SER A 798 1.05 38.66 -28.94
C SER A 798 -0.43 38.26 -28.94
N GLN A 799 -1.20 38.66 -29.95
CA GLN A 799 -2.64 38.39 -30.07
C GLN A 799 -3.08 38.21 -31.53
N LEU A 800 -4.21 37.51 -31.73
CA LEU A 800 -4.92 37.46 -33.02
C LEU A 800 -5.63 38.79 -33.27
N SER A 801 -5.81 39.16 -34.53
CA SER A 801 -6.73 40.24 -34.90
C SER A 801 -8.17 39.88 -34.52
N THR A 802 -9.04 40.88 -34.41
CA THR A 802 -10.46 40.66 -34.13
C THR A 802 -11.11 39.73 -35.14
N LEU A 803 -10.73 39.85 -36.42
CA LEU A 803 -11.26 39.00 -37.50
C LEU A 803 -10.81 37.54 -37.35
N GLU A 804 -9.52 37.30 -37.13
CA GLU A 804 -8.97 35.95 -36.90
C GLU A 804 -9.55 35.30 -35.63
N ALA A 805 -9.72 36.09 -34.57
CA ALA A 805 -10.35 35.64 -33.34
C ALA A 805 -11.82 35.25 -33.57
N ASN A 806 -12.57 36.02 -34.38
CA ASN A 806 -13.96 35.70 -34.73
C ASN A 806 -14.04 34.43 -35.59
N LYS A 807 -13.19 34.29 -36.62
CA LYS A 807 -13.09 33.05 -37.42
C LYS A 807 -12.83 31.83 -36.54
N SER A 808 -11.89 31.95 -35.61
CA SER A 808 -11.57 30.88 -34.65
C SER A 808 -12.76 30.49 -33.78
N ARG A 809 -13.58 31.46 -33.34
CA ARG A 809 -14.79 31.20 -32.55
C ARG A 809 -15.85 30.45 -33.37
N CYS A 810 -16.07 30.85 -34.62
CA CYS A 810 -17.01 30.19 -35.54
C CYS A 810 -16.66 28.70 -35.75
N VAL A 811 -15.37 28.39 -35.97
CA VAL A 811 -14.89 27.00 -36.06
C VAL A 811 -15.07 26.26 -34.75
N THR A 812 -14.70 26.89 -33.62
CA THR A 812 -14.75 26.24 -32.29
C THR A 812 -16.18 25.87 -31.86
N ILE A 813 -17.16 26.72 -32.14
CA ILE A 813 -18.58 26.47 -31.81
C ILE A 813 -19.09 25.23 -32.55
N ASN A 814 -18.76 25.07 -33.83
CA ASN A 814 -19.18 23.89 -34.58
C ASN A 814 -18.40 22.65 -34.15
N ARG A 815 -17.10 22.77 -33.86
CA ARG A 815 -16.28 21.65 -33.34
C ARG A 815 -16.81 21.06 -32.02
N TRP A 816 -17.57 21.81 -31.22
CA TRP A 816 -18.20 21.26 -30.02
C TRP A 816 -19.16 20.09 -30.31
N ILE A 817 -19.69 19.99 -31.52
CA ILE A 817 -20.58 18.89 -31.92
C ILE A 817 -19.85 17.54 -31.83
N VAL A 818 -18.65 17.42 -32.41
CA VAL A 818 -17.90 16.14 -32.35
C VAL A 818 -17.43 15.82 -30.93
N GLU A 819 -17.14 16.84 -30.11
CA GLU A 819 -16.85 16.66 -28.67
C GLU A 819 -18.08 16.15 -27.90
N ALA A 820 -19.27 16.63 -28.23
CA ALA A 820 -20.53 16.15 -27.66
C ALA A 820 -20.84 14.72 -28.13
N VAL A 821 -20.57 14.37 -29.39
CA VAL A 821 -20.65 12.99 -29.91
C VAL A 821 -19.68 12.08 -29.14
N ASN A 822 -18.42 12.50 -28.94
CA ASN A 822 -17.44 11.81 -28.11
C ASN A 822 -17.95 11.60 -26.67
N GLY A 823 -18.63 12.60 -26.12
CA GLY A 823 -19.31 12.51 -24.83
C GLY A 823 -20.40 11.43 -24.80
N ARG A 824 -21.23 11.33 -25.86
CA ARG A 824 -22.28 10.29 -25.98
C ARG A 824 -21.67 8.89 -25.96
N PHE A 825 -20.59 8.64 -26.71
CA PHE A 825 -19.88 7.34 -26.67
C PHE A 825 -19.49 6.94 -25.24
N LYS A 826 -18.86 7.84 -24.48
CA LYS A 826 -18.36 7.54 -23.11
C LYS A 826 -19.47 7.50 -22.05
N ARG A 827 -20.57 8.21 -22.28
CA ARG A 827 -21.75 8.22 -21.40
C ARG A 827 -22.59 6.95 -21.59
N ASP A 828 -22.85 6.58 -22.83
CA ASP A 828 -23.81 5.53 -23.18
C ASP A 828 -23.14 4.15 -23.17
N PHE A 829 -21.86 4.07 -23.57
CA PHE A 829 -21.08 2.83 -23.58
C PHE A 829 -19.87 2.96 -22.64
N LYS A 830 -20.06 2.56 -21.37
CA LYS A 830 -19.01 2.70 -20.34
C LYS A 830 -17.74 1.92 -20.69
N ILE A 831 -17.82 0.92 -21.58
CA ILE A 831 -16.65 0.20 -22.07
C ILE A 831 -15.58 1.12 -22.69
N PHE A 832 -15.94 2.28 -23.25
CA PHE A 832 -15.00 3.27 -23.80
C PHE A 832 -14.55 4.35 -22.80
N ARG A 833 -15.21 4.41 -21.63
CA ARG A 833 -14.83 5.31 -20.52
C ARG A 833 -13.75 4.69 -19.64
N HIS A 834 -13.82 3.38 -19.44
CA HIS A 834 -12.88 2.62 -18.60
C HIS A 834 -11.63 2.20 -19.39
N GLU A 835 -10.62 1.67 -18.68
CA GLU A 835 -9.45 1.07 -19.35
C GLU A 835 -9.88 -0.20 -20.11
N TYR A 836 -9.76 -0.16 -21.43
CA TYR A 836 -10.09 -1.26 -22.31
C TYR A 836 -9.10 -2.41 -22.11
N PHE A 837 -9.61 -3.61 -21.86
CA PHE A 837 -8.79 -4.79 -21.58
C PHE A 837 -7.95 -5.21 -22.80
N ASN A 838 -6.68 -5.56 -22.58
CA ASN A 838 -5.75 -5.98 -23.65
C ASN A 838 -6.30 -7.13 -24.50
N CYS A 839 -6.84 -8.17 -23.84
CA CYS A 839 -7.42 -9.32 -24.53
C CYS A 839 -8.65 -8.97 -25.38
N GLY A 840 -9.33 -7.87 -25.07
CA GLY A 840 -10.47 -7.36 -25.81
C GLY A 840 -10.10 -6.42 -26.95
N CYS A 841 -8.87 -5.89 -27.00
CA CYS A 841 -8.48 -4.83 -27.95
C CYS A 841 -8.70 -5.23 -29.43
N ARG A 842 -8.65 -6.52 -29.74
CA ARG A 842 -8.98 -7.06 -31.08
C ARG A 842 -10.41 -6.77 -31.55
N HIS A 843 -11.32 -6.48 -30.63
CA HIS A 843 -12.73 -6.16 -30.92
C HIS A 843 -13.04 -4.67 -30.79
N LEU A 844 -12.09 -3.83 -30.38
CA LEU A 844 -12.33 -2.44 -30.01
C LEU A 844 -13.04 -1.66 -31.11
N MET A 845 -12.57 -1.73 -32.36
CA MET A 845 -13.22 -1.01 -33.46
C MET A 845 -14.53 -1.63 -33.90
N THR A 846 -14.69 -2.95 -33.79
CA THR A 846 -15.98 -3.59 -34.03
C THR A 846 -17.01 -3.07 -33.03
N ASP A 847 -16.65 -3.06 -31.75
CA ASP A 847 -17.49 -2.55 -30.66
C ASP A 847 -17.77 -1.04 -30.86
N PHE A 848 -16.77 -0.26 -31.30
CA PHE A 848 -16.92 1.18 -31.57
C PHE A 848 -17.84 1.47 -32.76
N LYS A 849 -17.74 0.71 -33.85
CA LYS A 849 -18.65 0.80 -35.01
C LYS A 849 -20.08 0.43 -34.65
N ILE A 850 -20.27 -0.62 -33.86
CA ILE A 850 -21.59 -1.01 -33.34
C ILE A 850 -22.18 0.11 -32.49
N ALA A 851 -21.39 0.69 -31.58
CA ALA A 851 -21.83 1.81 -30.76
C ALA A 851 -22.20 3.05 -31.60
N ALA A 852 -21.43 3.37 -32.63
CA ALA A 852 -21.73 4.46 -33.56
C ALA A 852 -23.08 4.26 -34.27
N ALA A 853 -23.31 3.05 -34.81
CA ALA A 853 -24.57 2.69 -35.45
C ALA A 853 -25.76 2.76 -34.47
N LEU A 854 -25.59 2.32 -33.22
CA LEU A 854 -26.62 2.43 -32.18
C LEU A 854 -26.95 3.89 -31.83
N LEU A 855 -25.94 4.76 -31.74
CA LEU A 855 -26.16 6.19 -31.51
C LEU A 855 -26.97 6.81 -32.66
N ASN A 856 -26.60 6.51 -33.90
CA ASN A 856 -27.31 7.02 -35.08
C ASN A 856 -28.75 6.49 -35.18
N ALA A 857 -29.01 5.25 -34.77
CA ALA A 857 -30.33 4.65 -34.83
C ALA A 857 -31.28 5.22 -33.77
N PHE A 858 -30.78 5.51 -32.56
CA PHE A 858 -31.65 5.71 -31.39
C PHE A 858 -31.47 7.02 -30.65
N THR A 859 -30.44 7.82 -30.98
CA THR A 859 -30.21 9.11 -30.32
C THR A 859 -30.66 10.26 -31.22
N PRO A 860 -31.41 11.24 -30.67
CA PRO A 860 -31.82 12.39 -31.48
C PRO A 860 -30.61 13.23 -31.94
N PRO A 861 -30.71 13.87 -33.13
CA PRO A 861 -29.71 14.82 -33.60
C PRO A 861 -29.62 16.02 -32.65
N PHE A 862 -28.49 16.72 -32.67
CA PHE A 862 -28.39 18.02 -32.03
C PHE A 862 -29.27 19.02 -32.78
N ALA A 863 -29.97 19.87 -32.03
CA ALA A 863 -30.79 20.94 -32.57
C ALA A 863 -30.22 22.27 -32.12
N ASP A 864 -30.23 23.25 -33.02
CA ASP A 864 -29.86 24.62 -32.69
C ASP A 864 -30.92 25.23 -31.77
N ASN A 865 -30.48 26.05 -30.83
CA ASN A 865 -31.40 26.79 -29.99
C ASN A 865 -31.96 27.97 -30.79
N ILE A 866 -33.27 28.00 -31.00
CA ILE A 866 -34.00 29.00 -31.79
C ILE A 866 -33.85 30.44 -31.20
N HIS A 867 -33.35 30.55 -29.96
CA HIS A 867 -33.09 31.83 -29.27
C HIS A 867 -31.61 32.24 -29.23
N ALA A 868 -30.69 31.40 -29.70
CA ALA A 868 -29.26 31.68 -29.80
C ALA A 868 -28.91 32.07 -31.24
#